data_AF-A0A397SVI0-F1
#
_entry.id   AF-A0A397SVI0-F1
#
_cell.length_a   1.000
_cell.length_b   1.000
_cell.length_c   1.000
_cell.angle_alpha   90.00
_cell.angle_beta   90.00
_cell.angle_gamma   90.00
#
_symmetry.space_group_name_H-M   'P 1'
#
loop_
_entity.id
_entity.type
_entity.pdbx_description
1 polymer ?
#
loop_
_entity_poly.entity_id
_entity_poly.type
_entity_poly.pdbx_seq_one_letter_code
_entity_poly.pdbx_strand_id
1 'polypeptide(L)'
;MSENSDTNSQITSKNLAQEAGKLLFHQIRQKGSKDIFADYIILLRTTPLKNLAAADKEEHKTKLEETCRKVLTRLQEAGLQAEVRRGSDKLVFIFVLCDLHRLKREVDTSRINDWFAGVRVKDIQNDNDVENDEPLSDSERLRLIYEIITKPVREKGAGINPGLGDFELVESILLLQDGEYNEDWIKTWSTKWIIEKEELFRLRNHFGEKIAYYFAFLQYYCVWLVAPSTVGLFTWLFLSGYSTFFGVFIVLWCIVFVEFWRRKEYELSVEWGVRNYSRVERYRPTFQEECYIPDGVTGDKKPYFSPWKRWLRRAVAAPIIIMFSLTLAVSLLFYILLDVIMSDYYTGPFREQLIYLPTIAYCALVPTLNMFYTKIARRLNEYENYETESYYEFNLSQKIFISNFLLGYLSIFFIGWIYIPFNNEIGQFFGRFFEIFGLSLTIKRVGPERLMNELKYFVLTAQIMNLFMEIGLPYLLRAGEVGVKKIQRTTTKDDARNEDESAFLKRVRKEAKLPVYDIYTDYSEIIIQFGYVSLFSVIWPLTPIAALINNWVELRSDAIKMCVHTRRPIPCRADSIGPWLENLTLLTWLSAITNPSLLYLYHPTSNAFSSASLIVIMALIFCTEHIFSFIHYIVQQMMSAIPNSADEYIKKQEYEAKKRLLEKRESSIDALKRKISSQKNEESWFWDDHSLDLEESLRSAIHDYKIE
;
A
#
# COMPACT_ATOMS: atom_id res chain seq x y z
N MET A 1 31.00 -60.46 -9.55
CA MET A 1 29.60 -60.89 -9.72
C MET A 1 28.84 -60.23 -8.59
N SER A 2 28.32 -59.01 -8.78
CA SER A 2 27.02 -58.71 -9.42
C SER A 2 25.88 -59.34 -8.60
N GLU A 3 24.80 -58.69 -8.19
CA GLU A 3 24.15 -57.42 -8.55
C GLU A 3 22.92 -57.27 -7.62
N ASN A 4 22.54 -56.01 -7.31
CA ASN A 4 21.18 -55.47 -7.12
C ASN A 4 20.20 -56.11 -6.09
N SER A 5 19.47 -55.36 -5.27
CA SER A 5 18.89 -54.03 -5.50
C SER A 5 18.55 -53.31 -4.19
N ASP A 6 19.12 -52.11 -4.04
CA ASP A 6 18.61 -51.03 -3.19
C ASP A 6 17.31 -50.48 -3.80
N THR A 7 16.21 -50.50 -3.06
CA THR A 7 15.05 -49.64 -3.33
C THR A 7 14.99 -48.55 -2.28
N ASN A 8 15.91 -47.59 -2.37
CA ASN A 8 15.78 -46.26 -1.79
C ASN A 8 14.72 -45.49 -2.59
N SER A 9 13.45 -45.59 -2.17
CA SER A 9 12.38 -44.77 -2.75
C SER A 9 12.55 -43.33 -2.28
N GLN A 10 13.24 -42.50 -3.08
CA GLN A 10 13.18 -41.06 -2.96
C GLN A 10 11.70 -40.64 -3.04
N ILE A 11 11.15 -40.12 -1.94
CA ILE A 11 9.80 -39.57 -1.92
C ILE A 11 9.83 -38.25 -2.67
N THR A 12 9.55 -38.33 -3.96
CA THR A 12 9.27 -37.18 -4.81
C THR A 12 7.84 -36.70 -4.54
N SER A 13 7.52 -35.44 -4.86
CA SER A 13 6.18 -34.85 -4.75
C SER A 13 5.07 -35.61 -5.50
N LYS A 14 5.41 -36.70 -6.19
CA LYS A 14 4.49 -37.75 -6.67
C LYS A 14 3.75 -38.48 -5.55
N ASN A 15 4.43 -38.83 -4.46
CA ASN A 15 3.88 -39.76 -3.47
C ASN A 15 2.80 -39.12 -2.58
N LEU A 16 2.80 -37.79 -2.45
CA LEU A 16 1.81 -37.02 -1.68
C LEU A 16 0.51 -36.73 -2.46
N ALA A 17 0.51 -36.92 -3.78
CA ALA A 17 -0.61 -36.52 -4.65
C ALA A 17 -1.56 -37.69 -5.02
N GLN A 18 -1.34 -38.89 -4.47
CA GLN A 18 -1.94 -40.13 -5.01
C GLN A 18 -3.35 -40.49 -4.48
N GLU A 19 -3.94 -39.70 -3.58
CA GLU A 19 -5.31 -39.91 -3.07
C GLU A 19 -6.21 -38.69 -3.35
N ALA A 20 -6.76 -38.59 -4.56
CA ALA A 20 -7.94 -37.77 -4.85
C ALA A 20 -8.57 -38.18 -6.19
N GLY A 21 -9.78 -38.73 -6.15
CA GLY A 21 -10.59 -39.05 -7.33
C GLY A 21 -11.41 -37.85 -7.80
N LYS A 22 -11.61 -37.73 -9.13
CA LYS A 22 -12.48 -36.81 -9.91
C LYS A 22 -12.53 -35.32 -9.48
N LEU A 23 -12.16 -34.45 -10.42
CA LEU A 23 -12.13 -32.98 -10.34
C LEU A 23 -13.40 -32.40 -9.68
N LEU A 24 -13.22 -31.64 -8.59
CA LEU A 24 -14.25 -30.81 -7.95
C LEU A 24 -14.27 -29.38 -8.48
N PHE A 25 -13.33 -29.00 -9.36
CA PHE A 25 -13.34 -27.69 -10.01
C PHE A 25 -14.63 -27.53 -10.80
N HIS A 26 -15.47 -26.61 -10.35
CA HIS A 26 -16.64 -26.20 -11.09
C HIS A 26 -16.18 -25.73 -12.46
N GLN A 27 -16.56 -26.47 -13.50
CA GLN A 27 -16.65 -25.94 -14.86
C GLN A 27 -17.71 -24.84 -14.84
N ILE A 28 -17.36 -23.63 -14.38
CA ILE A 28 -18.18 -22.48 -14.70
C ILE A 28 -17.91 -22.25 -16.18
N ARG A 29 -18.86 -22.66 -17.03
CA ARG A 29 -18.96 -22.21 -18.42
C ARG A 29 -19.14 -20.68 -18.41
N GLN A 30 -18.08 -19.92 -18.21
CA GLN A 30 -17.97 -18.67 -18.94
C GLN A 30 -17.88 -19.07 -20.41
N LYS A 31 -18.74 -18.47 -21.26
CA LYS A 31 -18.88 -18.79 -22.68
C LYS A 31 -17.51 -18.85 -23.38
N GLY A 32 -16.92 -20.05 -23.49
CA GLY A 32 -15.79 -20.32 -24.38
C GLY A 32 -14.44 -20.69 -23.74
N SER A 33 -14.19 -20.46 -22.44
CA SER A 33 -12.91 -20.83 -21.80
C SER A 33 -13.02 -22.12 -20.98
N LYS A 34 -12.02 -23.01 -21.11
CA LYS A 34 -11.85 -24.26 -20.33
C LYS A 34 -10.82 -24.05 -19.21
N ASP A 35 -10.83 -22.92 -18.52
CA ASP A 35 -9.83 -22.67 -17.49
C ASP A 35 -10.15 -23.37 -16.17
N ILE A 36 -9.14 -24.07 -15.63
CA ILE A 36 -9.16 -24.63 -14.28
C ILE A 36 -9.08 -23.45 -13.30
N PHE A 37 -10.08 -23.30 -12.43
CA PHE A 37 -10.23 -22.15 -11.55
C PHE A 37 -9.88 -22.49 -10.10
N ALA A 38 -9.00 -21.69 -9.49
CA ALA A 38 -8.70 -21.74 -8.05
C ALA A 38 -8.64 -20.31 -7.51
N ASP A 39 -9.20 -20.10 -6.31
CA ASP A 39 -9.24 -18.78 -5.69
C ASP A 39 -7.87 -18.38 -5.15
N TYR A 40 -7.26 -19.28 -4.38
CA TYR A 40 -5.94 -19.08 -3.79
C TYR A 40 -5.10 -20.35 -3.89
N ILE A 41 -3.79 -20.18 -3.84
CA ILE A 41 -2.82 -21.27 -3.85
C ILE A 41 -1.87 -21.09 -2.67
N ILE A 42 -1.92 -21.99 -1.70
CA ILE A 42 -0.99 -21.99 -0.58
C ILE A 42 0.29 -22.68 -1.03
N LEU A 43 1.41 -21.98 -0.92
CA LEU A 43 2.74 -22.47 -1.27
C LEU A 43 3.41 -23.05 -0.03
N LEU A 44 3.60 -24.38 0.00
CA LEU A 44 4.40 -25.03 1.04
C LEU A 44 5.80 -25.31 0.53
N ARG A 45 6.79 -24.93 1.33
CA ARG A 45 8.18 -25.19 1.04
C ARG A 45 8.57 -26.61 1.40
N THR A 46 9.13 -27.34 0.44
CA THR A 46 9.57 -28.74 0.63
C THR A 46 11.04 -28.85 1.03
N THR A 47 11.84 -27.82 0.77
CA THR A 47 13.27 -27.80 1.10
C THR A 47 13.55 -26.96 2.33
N PRO A 48 14.34 -27.46 3.29
CA PRO A 48 14.65 -26.71 4.49
C PRO A 48 15.55 -25.49 4.22
N LEU A 49 15.50 -24.50 5.11
CA LEU A 49 16.25 -23.23 5.02
C LEU A 49 17.79 -23.39 5.14
N LYS A 50 18.27 -24.52 5.65
CA LYS A 50 19.69 -24.86 5.79
C LYS A 50 19.97 -26.26 5.24
N ASN A 51 21.18 -26.49 4.76
CA ASN A 51 21.66 -27.84 4.42
C ASN A 51 21.72 -28.67 5.70
N LEU A 52 20.71 -29.52 5.88
CA LEU A 52 20.55 -30.37 7.06
C LEU A 52 21.15 -31.77 6.83
N ALA A 53 21.54 -32.43 7.92
CA ALA A 53 22.04 -33.80 7.89
C ALA A 53 20.95 -34.79 7.45
N ALA A 54 21.31 -36.04 7.16
CA ALA A 54 20.34 -37.01 6.64
C ALA A 54 19.17 -37.33 7.61
N ALA A 55 19.43 -37.35 8.93
CA ALA A 55 18.41 -37.57 9.95
C ALA A 55 17.40 -36.42 10.01
N ASP A 56 17.91 -35.19 9.99
CA ASP A 56 17.13 -33.96 9.98
C ASP A 56 16.24 -33.80 8.73
N LYS A 57 16.59 -34.46 7.61
CA LYS A 57 15.76 -34.47 6.39
C LYS A 57 14.50 -35.31 6.54
N GLU A 58 14.57 -36.42 7.27
CA GLU A 58 13.40 -37.27 7.52
C GLU A 58 12.47 -36.58 8.53
N GLU A 59 13.03 -35.91 9.55
CA GLU A 59 12.26 -35.06 10.47
C GLU A 59 11.58 -33.87 9.76
N HIS A 60 12.28 -33.22 8.83
CA HIS A 60 11.69 -32.15 8.03
C HIS A 60 10.51 -32.64 7.18
N LYS A 61 10.63 -33.86 6.65
CA LYS A 61 9.59 -34.48 5.83
C LYS A 61 8.37 -34.86 6.66
N THR A 62 8.53 -35.44 7.85
CA THR A 62 7.40 -35.70 8.75
C THR A 62 6.73 -34.40 9.18
N LYS A 63 7.50 -33.35 9.49
CA LYS A 63 6.97 -32.00 9.78
C LYS A 63 6.19 -31.42 8.59
N LEU A 64 6.68 -31.61 7.36
CA LEU A 64 5.99 -31.17 6.14
C LEU A 64 4.66 -31.89 5.94
N GLU A 65 4.63 -33.22 6.10
CA GLU A 65 3.41 -34.02 6.00
C GLU A 65 2.39 -33.64 7.07
N GLU A 66 2.84 -33.45 8.31
CA GLU A 66 2.00 -33.00 9.41
C GLU A 66 1.43 -31.60 9.16
N THR A 67 2.27 -30.67 8.69
CA THR A 67 1.84 -29.30 8.35
C THR A 67 0.82 -29.32 7.22
N CYS A 68 1.04 -30.13 6.17
CA CYS A 68 0.11 -30.29 5.07
C CYS A 68 -1.24 -30.83 5.54
N ARG A 69 -1.25 -31.89 6.36
CA ARG A 69 -2.48 -32.44 6.96
C ARG A 69 -3.21 -31.39 7.80
N LYS A 70 -2.49 -30.67 8.67
CA LYS A 70 -3.04 -29.57 9.48
C LYS A 70 -3.69 -28.48 8.63
N VAL A 71 -3.02 -28.05 7.55
CA VAL A 71 -3.57 -27.06 6.62
C VAL A 71 -4.87 -27.57 5.98
N LEU A 72 -4.89 -28.80 5.49
CA LEU A 72 -6.09 -29.38 4.88
C LEU A 72 -7.26 -29.48 5.86
N THR A 73 -7.00 -29.97 7.08
CA THR A 73 -8.02 -30.06 8.13
C THR A 73 -8.59 -28.68 8.47
N ARG A 74 -7.73 -27.66 8.63
CA ARG A 74 -8.17 -26.29 8.95
C ARG A 74 -8.96 -25.63 7.82
N LEU A 75 -8.58 -25.87 6.57
CA LEU A 75 -9.35 -25.38 5.41
C LEU A 75 -10.73 -26.04 5.37
N GLN A 76 -10.80 -27.35 5.61
CA GLN A 76 -12.05 -28.08 5.64
C GLN A 76 -12.96 -27.64 6.79
N GLU A 77 -12.42 -27.41 7.99
CA GLU A 77 -13.14 -26.85 9.15
C GLU A 77 -13.69 -25.44 8.87
N ALA A 78 -12.96 -24.63 8.08
CA ALA A 78 -13.39 -23.30 7.65
C ALA A 78 -14.45 -23.32 6.53
N GLY A 79 -14.76 -24.51 5.98
CA GLY A 79 -15.70 -24.70 4.88
C GLY A 79 -15.10 -24.42 3.50
N LEU A 80 -13.78 -24.52 3.35
CA LEU A 80 -13.07 -24.37 2.09
C LEU A 80 -12.69 -25.74 1.52
N GLN A 81 -12.79 -25.89 0.20
CA GLN A 81 -12.32 -27.07 -0.50
C GLN A 81 -10.85 -26.89 -0.84
N ALA A 82 -10.05 -27.94 -0.67
CA ALA A 82 -8.62 -27.90 -0.90
C ALA A 82 -8.14 -29.12 -1.70
N GLU A 83 -7.21 -28.89 -2.63
CA GLU A 83 -6.59 -29.96 -3.40
C GLU A 83 -5.07 -29.78 -3.47
N VAL A 84 -4.33 -30.86 -3.27
CA VAL A 84 -2.86 -30.85 -3.27
C VAL A 84 -2.33 -31.27 -4.65
N ARG A 85 -1.33 -30.54 -5.13
CA ARG A 85 -0.64 -30.83 -6.37
C ARG A 85 0.86 -30.60 -6.25
N ARG A 86 1.60 -31.28 -7.12
CA ARG A 86 3.03 -31.09 -7.29
C ARG A 86 3.30 -29.73 -7.94
N GLY A 87 3.94 -28.85 -7.17
CA GLY A 87 4.43 -27.57 -7.66
C GLY A 87 5.74 -27.70 -8.41
N SER A 88 6.85 -27.37 -7.75
CA SER A 88 8.22 -27.50 -8.29
C SER A 88 9.06 -28.38 -7.38
N ASP A 89 10.34 -28.61 -7.69
CA ASP A 89 11.21 -29.43 -6.82
C ASP A 89 11.32 -28.89 -5.38
N LYS A 90 10.98 -27.61 -5.17
CA LYS A 90 11.05 -26.92 -3.87
C LYS A 90 9.68 -26.57 -3.26
N LEU A 91 8.57 -26.80 -3.98
CA LEU A 91 7.25 -26.31 -3.57
C LEU A 91 6.14 -27.34 -3.81
N VAL A 92 5.25 -27.48 -2.84
CA VAL A 92 3.93 -28.13 -2.96
C VAL A 92 2.85 -27.05 -3.03
N PHE A 93 1.88 -27.25 -3.92
CA PHE A 93 0.77 -26.32 -4.10
C PHE A 93 -0.50 -26.91 -3.51
N ILE A 94 -1.17 -26.15 -2.65
CA ILE A 94 -2.52 -26.46 -2.18
C ILE A 94 -3.46 -25.45 -2.80
N PHE A 95 -4.28 -25.90 -3.74
CA PHE A 95 -5.33 -25.12 -4.38
C PHE A 95 -6.52 -25.01 -3.44
N VAL A 96 -7.05 -23.80 -3.27
CA VAL A 96 -8.17 -23.50 -2.37
C VAL A 96 -9.32 -22.95 -3.18
N LEU A 97 -10.52 -23.46 -2.91
CA LEU A 97 -11.77 -23.01 -3.52
C LEU A 97 -12.81 -22.74 -2.42
N CYS A 98 -13.51 -21.61 -2.52
CA CYS A 98 -14.60 -21.25 -1.62
C CYS A 98 -15.95 -21.58 -2.24
N ASP A 99 -16.82 -22.27 -1.49
CA ASP A 99 -18.20 -22.49 -1.89
C ASP A 99 -19.02 -21.18 -1.85
N LEU A 100 -19.93 -20.99 -2.82
CA LEU A 100 -20.70 -19.76 -2.97
C LEU A 100 -21.59 -19.48 -1.75
N HIS A 101 -22.14 -20.52 -1.13
CA HIS A 101 -22.95 -20.38 0.09
C HIS A 101 -22.12 -19.91 1.29
N ARG A 102 -20.90 -20.45 1.46
CA ARG A 102 -19.97 -20.03 2.51
C ARG A 102 -19.58 -18.56 2.32
N LEU A 103 -19.30 -18.18 1.07
CA LEU A 103 -18.93 -16.84 0.68
C LEU A 103 -20.06 -15.83 0.92
N LYS A 104 -21.29 -16.10 0.47
CA LYS A 104 -22.44 -15.19 0.65
C LYS A 104 -22.65 -14.85 2.13
N ARG A 105 -22.58 -15.85 3.01
CA ARG A 105 -22.68 -15.65 4.46
C ARG A 105 -21.59 -14.72 5.02
N GLU A 106 -20.36 -14.83 4.53
CA GLU A 106 -19.26 -13.95 4.95
C GLU A 106 -19.38 -12.55 4.36
N VAL A 107 -19.90 -12.41 3.14
CA VAL A 107 -20.22 -11.11 2.53
C VAL A 107 -21.24 -10.37 3.39
N ASP A 108 -22.34 -11.01 3.75
CA ASP A 108 -23.39 -10.40 4.56
C ASP A 108 -22.84 -10.02 5.95
N THR A 109 -22.10 -10.94 6.58
CA THR A 109 -21.47 -10.69 7.89
C THR A 109 -20.48 -9.52 7.83
N SER A 110 -19.62 -9.45 6.79
CA SER A 110 -18.66 -8.36 6.62
C SER A 110 -19.37 -7.03 6.40
N ARG A 111 -20.36 -6.99 5.50
CA ARG A 111 -21.08 -5.76 5.16
C ARG A 111 -21.85 -5.22 6.38
N ILE A 112 -22.46 -6.09 7.16
CA ILE A 112 -23.15 -5.73 8.42
C ILE A 112 -22.15 -5.14 9.43
N ASN A 113 -21.00 -5.80 9.62
CA ASN A 113 -19.97 -5.31 10.54
C ASN A 113 -19.41 -3.96 10.10
N ASP A 114 -19.15 -3.77 8.81
CA ASP A 114 -18.66 -2.51 8.24
C ASP A 114 -19.68 -1.38 8.40
N TRP A 115 -20.98 -1.70 8.27
CA TRP A 115 -22.06 -0.74 8.50
C TRP A 115 -22.18 -0.36 9.99
N PHE A 116 -22.15 -1.34 10.90
CA PHE A 116 -22.16 -1.07 12.35
C PHE A 116 -20.97 -0.23 12.80
N ALA A 117 -19.81 -0.46 12.21
CA ALA A 117 -18.61 0.31 12.52
C ALA A 117 -18.57 1.69 11.83
N GLY A 118 -19.56 2.03 11.01
CA GLY A 118 -19.68 3.33 10.33
C GLY A 118 -18.72 3.52 9.15
N VAL A 119 -18.16 2.41 8.63
CA VAL A 119 -17.32 2.37 7.44
C VAL A 119 -18.18 2.49 6.19
N ARG A 120 -19.24 1.67 6.13
CA ARG A 120 -20.24 1.74 5.07
C ARG A 120 -21.37 2.66 5.48
N VAL A 121 -21.68 3.63 4.62
CA VAL A 121 -22.75 4.62 4.84
C VAL A 121 -24.11 4.09 4.39
N LYS A 122 -24.14 3.34 3.29
CA LYS A 122 -25.36 2.77 2.70
C LYS A 122 -25.90 1.64 3.57
N ASP A 123 -27.18 1.73 3.93
CA ASP A 123 -27.91 0.73 4.70
C ASP A 123 -28.10 -0.58 3.89
N ILE A 124 -28.12 -1.71 4.59
CA ILE A 124 -28.30 -3.05 4.02
C ILE A 124 -29.81 -3.30 3.91
N GLN A 125 -30.34 -3.33 2.69
CA GLN A 125 -31.76 -3.58 2.47
C GLN A 125 -32.15 -4.99 2.92
N ASN A 126 -33.42 -5.19 3.31
CA ASN A 126 -33.97 -6.52 3.57
C ASN A 126 -34.03 -7.32 2.25
N ASP A 127 -33.75 -8.63 2.33
CA ASP A 127 -33.66 -9.66 1.28
C ASP A 127 -34.78 -9.71 0.19
N ASN A 128 -35.81 -8.87 0.27
CA ASN A 128 -36.97 -8.92 -0.64
C ASN A 128 -36.81 -8.09 -1.92
N ASP A 129 -35.81 -7.19 -1.99
CA ASP A 129 -35.54 -6.35 -3.18
C ASP A 129 -34.38 -6.93 -4.01
N VAL A 130 -34.65 -8.03 -4.71
CA VAL A 130 -33.67 -8.75 -5.58
C VAL A 130 -33.07 -7.85 -6.68
N GLU A 131 -33.71 -6.73 -7.02
CA GLU A 131 -33.25 -5.78 -8.05
C GLU A 131 -32.13 -4.83 -7.57
N ASN A 132 -31.83 -4.75 -6.27
CA ASN A 132 -30.91 -3.75 -5.68
C ASN A 132 -29.65 -4.31 -5.00
N ASP A 133 -29.39 -5.62 -5.09
CA ASP A 133 -28.18 -6.23 -4.51
C ASP A 133 -26.93 -5.69 -5.23
N GLU A 134 -26.09 -4.94 -4.49
CA GLU A 134 -24.83 -4.44 -5.01
C GLU A 134 -23.93 -5.61 -5.40
N PRO A 135 -23.50 -5.70 -6.68
CA PRO A 135 -22.79 -6.86 -7.20
C PRO A 135 -21.49 -7.06 -6.42
N LEU A 136 -21.20 -8.32 -6.09
CA LEU A 136 -19.96 -8.67 -5.40
C LEU A 136 -18.77 -8.40 -6.33
N SER A 137 -17.91 -7.48 -5.93
CA SER A 137 -16.67 -7.17 -6.63
C SER A 137 -15.67 -8.33 -6.52
N ASP A 138 -14.82 -8.53 -7.53
CA ASP A 138 -13.74 -9.53 -7.48
C ASP A 138 -12.79 -9.28 -6.31
N SER A 139 -12.45 -8.02 -6.05
CA SER A 139 -11.61 -7.61 -4.94
C SER A 139 -12.25 -7.91 -3.59
N GLU A 140 -13.55 -7.65 -3.44
CA GLU A 140 -14.31 -7.96 -2.22
C GLU A 140 -14.37 -9.48 -2.00
N ARG A 141 -14.68 -10.24 -3.06
CA ARG A 141 -14.70 -11.70 -3.04
C ARG A 141 -13.37 -12.30 -2.60
N LEU A 142 -12.28 -11.92 -3.27
CA LEU A 142 -10.96 -12.46 -3.01
C LEU A 142 -10.45 -12.05 -1.62
N ARG A 143 -10.65 -10.79 -1.22
CA ARG A 143 -10.35 -10.33 0.14
C ARG A 143 -11.05 -11.17 1.20
N LEU A 144 -12.35 -11.42 1.05
CA LEU A 144 -13.11 -12.22 2.02
C LEU A 144 -12.62 -13.67 2.08
N ILE A 145 -12.26 -14.28 0.95
CA ILE A 145 -11.69 -15.63 0.94
C ILE A 145 -10.32 -15.65 1.64
N TYR A 146 -9.46 -14.67 1.36
CA TYR A 146 -8.19 -14.51 2.06
C TYR A 146 -8.39 -14.32 3.57
N GLU A 147 -9.39 -13.54 3.95
CA GLU A 147 -9.78 -13.41 5.34
C GLU A 147 -10.25 -14.74 5.93
N ILE A 148 -11.05 -15.56 5.25
CA ILE A 148 -11.46 -16.88 5.77
C ILE A 148 -10.21 -17.76 6.04
N ILE A 149 -9.20 -17.71 5.17
CA ILE A 149 -7.96 -18.47 5.33
C ILE A 149 -7.15 -17.99 6.55
N THR A 150 -7.03 -16.68 6.74
CA THR A 150 -6.16 -16.07 7.78
C THR A 150 -6.85 -15.86 9.13
N LYS A 151 -8.18 -15.70 9.14
CA LYS A 151 -9.06 -15.53 10.31
C LYS A 151 -8.74 -16.59 11.37
N PRO A 152 -8.61 -16.24 12.66
CA PRO A 152 -8.40 -17.23 13.71
C PRO A 152 -9.63 -18.14 13.84
N VAL A 153 -9.44 -19.37 14.31
CA VAL A 153 -10.51 -20.38 14.41
C VAL A 153 -11.68 -19.92 15.28
N ARG A 154 -11.41 -19.11 16.31
CA ARG A 154 -12.44 -18.49 17.16
C ARG A 154 -13.44 -17.61 16.38
N GLU A 155 -13.01 -17.05 15.26
CA GLU A 155 -13.80 -16.20 14.36
C GLU A 155 -14.25 -16.97 13.09
N LYS A 156 -14.29 -18.31 13.14
CA LYS A 156 -14.71 -19.19 12.03
C LYS A 156 -13.82 -19.11 10.78
N GLY A 157 -12.52 -18.89 10.97
CA GLY A 157 -11.51 -19.03 9.91
C GLY A 157 -10.57 -20.22 10.09
N ALA A 158 -9.63 -20.39 9.16
CA ALA A 158 -8.66 -21.48 9.18
C ALA A 158 -7.42 -21.19 10.05
N GLY A 159 -7.10 -19.92 10.30
CA GLY A 159 -5.97 -19.46 11.12
C GLY A 159 -4.61 -19.69 10.47
N ILE A 160 -4.56 -19.81 9.13
CA ILE A 160 -3.34 -20.11 8.39
C ILE A 160 -2.63 -18.80 8.09
N ASN A 161 -1.58 -18.50 8.84
CA ASN A 161 -0.74 -17.34 8.63
C ASN A 161 0.68 -17.80 8.20
N PRO A 162 1.17 -17.39 7.03
CA PRO A 162 2.49 -17.81 6.54
C PRO A 162 3.62 -17.49 7.51
N GLY A 163 4.52 -18.45 7.74
CA GLY A 163 5.73 -18.24 8.54
C GLY A 163 5.51 -18.12 10.06
N LEU A 164 4.29 -18.39 10.57
CA LEU A 164 3.96 -18.24 11.99
C LEU A 164 3.51 -19.58 12.62
N GLY A 165 4.05 -19.87 13.81
CA GLY A 165 3.65 -21.02 14.64
C GLY A 165 3.73 -22.35 13.90
N ASP A 166 2.61 -23.10 13.92
CA ASP A 166 2.47 -24.41 13.27
C ASP A 166 2.57 -24.36 11.73
N PHE A 167 2.53 -23.17 11.12
CA PHE A 167 2.56 -22.95 9.67
C PHE A 167 3.87 -22.32 9.17
N GLU A 168 4.97 -22.53 9.88
CA GLU A 168 6.32 -22.05 9.49
C GLU A 168 6.73 -22.47 8.06
N LEU A 169 6.29 -23.65 7.61
CA LEU A 169 6.60 -24.18 6.27
C LEU A 169 5.74 -23.58 5.15
N VAL A 170 4.68 -22.84 5.50
CA VAL A 170 3.86 -22.10 4.53
C VAL A 170 4.63 -20.84 4.14
N GLU A 171 5.10 -20.80 2.89
CA GLU A 171 5.92 -19.71 2.37
C GLU A 171 5.09 -18.47 2.05
N SER A 172 3.98 -18.64 1.33
CA SER A 172 3.07 -17.55 0.98
C SER A 172 1.75 -18.08 0.43
N ILE A 173 0.75 -17.21 0.38
CA ILE A 173 -0.55 -17.46 -0.24
C ILE A 173 -0.56 -16.68 -1.56
N LEU A 174 -0.68 -17.39 -2.67
CA LEU A 174 -0.62 -16.85 -4.03
C LEU A 174 -2.03 -16.67 -4.59
N LEU A 175 -2.25 -15.51 -5.22
CA LEU A 175 -3.42 -15.21 -6.03
C LEU A 175 -3.01 -15.25 -7.51
N LEU A 176 -3.82 -15.89 -8.35
CA LEU A 176 -3.53 -15.99 -9.79
C LEU A 176 -3.86 -14.68 -10.52
N GLN A 177 -3.02 -14.36 -11.50
CA GLN A 177 -3.26 -13.25 -12.41
C GLN A 177 -4.49 -13.51 -13.29
N ASP A 178 -5.15 -12.45 -13.74
CA ASP A 178 -6.18 -12.52 -14.78
C ASP A 178 -5.58 -12.02 -16.09
N GLY A 179 -5.34 -12.95 -17.02
CA GLY A 179 -4.68 -12.63 -18.29
C GLY A 179 -5.53 -11.72 -19.18
N GLU A 180 -6.84 -11.97 -19.24
CA GLU A 180 -7.77 -11.22 -20.10
C GLU A 180 -7.92 -9.79 -19.59
N TYR A 181 -8.12 -9.63 -18.27
CA TYR A 181 -8.18 -8.32 -17.65
C TYR A 181 -6.88 -7.53 -17.87
N ASN A 182 -5.73 -8.16 -17.66
CA ASN A 182 -4.43 -7.50 -17.77
C ASN A 182 -4.15 -6.99 -19.19
N GLU A 183 -4.48 -7.78 -20.22
CA GLU A 183 -4.32 -7.35 -21.62
C GLU A 183 -5.22 -6.17 -21.96
N ASP A 184 -6.48 -6.20 -21.53
CA ASP A 184 -7.43 -5.11 -21.77
C ASP A 184 -7.05 -3.83 -21.01
N TRP A 185 -6.58 -3.99 -19.76
CA TRP A 185 -6.13 -2.87 -18.93
C TRP A 185 -4.94 -2.14 -19.57
N ILE A 186 -3.90 -2.88 -19.96
CA ILE A 186 -2.71 -2.31 -20.60
C ILE A 186 -3.09 -1.61 -21.93
N LYS A 187 -3.96 -2.23 -22.74
CA LYS A 187 -4.40 -1.66 -24.01
C LYS A 187 -5.21 -0.36 -23.83
N THR A 188 -6.09 -0.32 -22.84
CA THR A 188 -6.93 0.85 -22.58
C THR A 188 -6.10 2.01 -22.05
N TRP A 189 -5.17 1.76 -21.12
CA TRP A 189 -4.37 2.81 -20.50
C TRP A 189 -3.20 3.32 -21.36
N SER A 190 -2.75 2.52 -22.33
CA SER A 190 -1.77 2.95 -23.33
C SER A 190 -2.37 3.85 -24.41
N THR A 191 -3.68 3.82 -24.62
CA THR A 191 -4.37 4.63 -25.65
C THR A 191 -4.93 5.95 -25.08
N LYS A 192 -5.27 6.00 -23.79
CA LYS A 192 -5.82 7.18 -23.12
C LYS A 192 -4.72 8.08 -22.53
N TRP A 193 -4.94 9.40 -22.60
CA TRP A 193 -4.06 10.39 -21.95
C TRP A 193 -4.40 10.59 -20.46
N ILE A 194 -5.69 10.58 -20.12
CA ILE A 194 -6.22 10.75 -18.76
C ILE A 194 -7.04 9.52 -18.40
N ILE A 195 -6.86 9.02 -17.18
CA ILE A 195 -7.67 7.92 -16.65
C ILE A 195 -9.02 8.46 -16.18
N GLU A 196 -10.10 7.88 -16.70
CA GLU A 196 -11.47 8.19 -16.31
C GLU A 196 -11.83 7.55 -14.97
N LYS A 197 -12.86 8.08 -14.32
CA LYS A 197 -13.30 7.64 -12.99
C LYS A 197 -13.77 6.18 -13.00
N GLU A 198 -14.42 5.76 -14.08
CA GLU A 198 -14.94 4.41 -14.29
C GLU A 198 -13.80 3.38 -14.37
N GLU A 199 -12.67 3.74 -15.00
CA GLU A 199 -11.48 2.87 -15.08
C GLU A 199 -10.83 2.68 -13.70
N LEU A 200 -10.78 3.76 -12.90
CA LEU A 200 -10.29 3.68 -11.54
C LEU A 200 -11.20 2.80 -10.67
N PHE A 201 -12.52 2.86 -10.87
CA PHE A 201 -13.49 1.98 -10.21
C PHE A 201 -13.31 0.52 -10.64
N ARG A 202 -13.07 0.26 -11.93
CA ARG A 202 -12.75 -1.08 -12.45
C ARG A 202 -11.47 -1.64 -11.82
N LEU A 203 -10.43 -0.81 -11.72
CA LEU A 203 -9.17 -1.16 -11.06
C LEU A 203 -9.36 -1.51 -9.58
N ARG A 204 -10.12 -0.68 -8.84
CA ARG A 204 -10.52 -0.92 -7.45
C ARG A 204 -11.24 -2.27 -7.32
N ASN A 205 -12.15 -2.56 -8.24
CA ASN A 205 -12.90 -3.81 -8.21
C ASN A 205 -12.05 -5.04 -8.51
N HIS A 206 -10.91 -4.89 -9.18
CA HIS A 206 -10.04 -6.02 -9.51
C HIS A 206 -8.88 -6.21 -8.51
N PHE A 207 -8.20 -5.14 -8.12
CA PHE A 207 -6.99 -5.19 -7.27
C PHE A 207 -7.22 -4.73 -5.83
N GLY A 208 -8.33 -4.06 -5.52
CA GLY A 208 -8.63 -3.48 -4.21
C GLY A 208 -8.29 -2.00 -4.09
N GLU A 209 -8.72 -1.40 -2.99
CA GLU A 209 -8.69 0.04 -2.75
C GLU A 209 -7.29 0.57 -2.51
N LYS A 210 -6.42 -0.18 -1.81
CA LYS A 210 -5.04 0.25 -1.52
C LYS A 210 -4.25 0.57 -2.81
N ILE A 211 -4.42 -0.24 -3.84
CA ILE A 211 -3.80 -0.05 -5.17
C ILE A 211 -4.54 1.02 -5.96
N ALA A 212 -5.87 1.07 -5.88
CA ALA A 212 -6.62 2.13 -6.52
C ALA A 212 -6.22 3.52 -6.01
N TYR A 213 -5.97 3.69 -4.71
CA TYR A 213 -5.46 4.95 -4.15
C TYR A 213 -4.13 5.38 -4.77
N TYR A 214 -3.24 4.43 -5.06
CA TYR A 214 -1.94 4.72 -5.68
C TYR A 214 -2.11 5.34 -7.08
N PHE A 215 -2.85 4.65 -7.96
CA PHE A 215 -3.10 5.16 -9.30
C PHE A 215 -3.97 6.43 -9.31
N ALA A 216 -4.91 6.55 -8.37
CA ALA A 216 -5.68 7.77 -8.18
C ALA A 216 -4.77 8.95 -7.82
N PHE A 217 -3.84 8.75 -6.88
CA PHE A 217 -2.86 9.76 -6.46
C PHE A 217 -1.92 10.13 -7.60
N LEU A 218 -1.33 9.14 -8.28
CA LEU A 218 -0.39 9.37 -9.37
C LEU A 218 -1.05 10.14 -10.53
N GLN A 219 -2.27 9.76 -10.94
CA GLN A 219 -3.04 10.49 -11.95
C GLN A 219 -3.37 11.91 -11.48
N TYR A 220 -3.80 12.08 -10.22
CA TYR A 220 -4.13 13.39 -9.67
C TYR A 220 -2.90 14.31 -9.63
N TYR A 221 -1.78 13.80 -9.15
CA TYR A 221 -0.51 14.51 -9.12
C TYR A 221 -0.01 14.88 -10.53
N CYS A 222 -0.12 13.98 -11.49
CA CYS A 222 0.23 14.22 -12.90
C CYS A 222 -0.58 15.40 -13.49
N VAL A 223 -1.90 15.44 -13.27
CA VAL A 223 -2.74 16.56 -13.73
C VAL A 223 -2.35 17.87 -13.04
N TRP A 224 -2.10 17.84 -11.73
CA TRP A 224 -1.73 19.02 -10.96
C TRP A 224 -0.35 19.58 -11.33
N LEU A 225 0.57 18.75 -11.83
CA LEU A 225 1.88 19.17 -12.32
C LEU A 225 1.83 20.02 -13.60
N VAL A 226 0.71 20.06 -14.32
CA VAL A 226 0.56 20.91 -15.51
C VAL A 226 0.76 22.39 -15.18
N ALA A 227 0.19 22.87 -14.06
CA ALA A 227 0.34 24.26 -13.63
C ALA A 227 1.82 24.65 -13.38
N PRO A 228 2.59 23.97 -12.50
CA PRO A 228 4.00 24.29 -12.29
C PRO A 228 4.87 24.02 -13.52
N SER A 229 4.48 23.10 -14.40
CA SER A 229 5.15 22.89 -15.69
C SER A 229 5.03 24.11 -16.61
N THR A 230 3.84 24.69 -16.72
CA THR A 230 3.62 25.89 -17.55
C THR A 230 4.32 27.12 -16.99
N VAL A 231 4.19 27.38 -15.68
CA VAL A 231 4.84 28.51 -15.01
C VAL A 231 6.36 28.33 -14.98
N GLY A 232 6.85 27.10 -14.83
CA GLY A 232 8.26 26.73 -14.91
C GLY A 232 8.84 26.98 -16.29
N LEU A 233 8.14 26.57 -17.36
CA LEU A 233 8.53 26.87 -18.74
C LEU A 233 8.60 28.38 -18.99
N PHE A 234 7.57 29.12 -18.56
CA PHE A 234 7.53 30.57 -18.67
C PHE A 234 8.72 31.22 -17.95
N THR A 235 9.00 30.80 -16.71
CA THR A 235 10.12 31.30 -15.92
C THR A 235 11.45 31.02 -16.62
N TRP A 236 11.63 29.82 -17.16
CA TRP A 236 12.86 29.45 -17.86
C TRP A 236 13.08 30.22 -19.17
N LEU A 237 12.00 30.55 -19.90
CA LEU A 237 12.08 31.31 -21.16
C LEU A 237 12.28 32.82 -20.96
N PHE A 238 11.64 33.41 -19.95
CA PHE A 238 11.48 34.86 -19.85
C PHE A 238 12.10 35.50 -18.60
N LEU A 239 12.33 34.74 -17.53
CA LEU A 239 12.86 35.26 -16.26
C LEU A 239 14.32 34.83 -16.06
N SER A 240 15.02 35.52 -15.16
CA SER A 240 16.37 35.14 -14.76
C SER A 240 16.36 33.83 -13.96
N GLY A 241 17.50 33.13 -13.94
CA GLY A 241 17.72 32.01 -13.03
C GLY A 241 17.45 32.41 -11.57
N TYR A 242 16.95 31.46 -10.78
CA TYR A 242 16.56 31.68 -9.38
C TYR A 242 15.49 32.77 -9.20
N SER A 243 14.44 32.77 -10.04
CA SER A 243 13.35 33.74 -9.93
C SER A 243 12.55 33.61 -8.63
N THR A 244 12.44 34.71 -7.89
CA THR A 244 11.61 34.80 -6.67
C THR A 244 10.13 34.53 -6.97
N PHE A 245 9.64 34.96 -8.14
CA PHE A 245 8.25 34.72 -8.55
C PHE A 245 7.94 33.22 -8.59
N PHE A 246 8.82 32.44 -9.24
CA PHE A 246 8.65 31.00 -9.34
C PHE A 246 8.76 30.31 -7.96
N GLY A 247 9.70 30.75 -7.11
CA GLY A 247 9.84 30.22 -5.75
C GLY A 247 8.61 30.46 -4.86
N VAL A 248 7.98 31.63 -4.95
CA VAL A 248 6.71 31.89 -4.23
C VAL A 248 5.58 31.04 -4.82
N PHE A 249 5.48 30.99 -6.15
CA PHE A 249 4.45 30.20 -6.83
C PHE A 249 4.52 28.71 -6.45
N ILE A 250 5.70 28.09 -6.44
CA ILE A 250 5.81 26.66 -6.18
C ILE A 250 5.45 26.30 -4.75
N VAL A 251 5.83 27.12 -3.76
CA VAL A 251 5.46 26.91 -2.35
C VAL A 251 3.94 27.01 -2.18
N LEU A 252 3.31 28.03 -2.77
CA LEU A 252 1.85 28.17 -2.75
C LEU A 252 1.16 26.98 -3.42
N TRP A 253 1.67 26.56 -4.59
CA TRP A 253 1.15 25.42 -5.31
C TRP A 253 1.23 24.13 -4.47
N CYS A 254 2.34 23.89 -3.76
CA CYS A 254 2.48 22.73 -2.88
C CYS A 254 1.45 22.72 -1.74
N ILE A 255 1.24 23.87 -1.06
CA ILE A 255 0.23 23.98 0.01
C ILE A 255 -1.16 23.63 -0.54
N VAL A 256 -1.52 24.25 -1.67
CA VAL A 256 -2.82 24.06 -2.29
C VAL A 256 -2.99 22.60 -2.74
N PHE A 257 -2.01 22.04 -3.44
CA PHE A 257 -2.04 20.65 -3.91
C PHE A 257 -2.28 19.64 -2.78
N VAL A 258 -1.53 19.74 -1.68
CA VAL A 258 -1.64 18.80 -0.56
C VAL A 258 -3.01 18.87 0.11
N GLU A 259 -3.56 20.07 0.33
CA GLU A 259 -4.89 20.22 0.94
C GLU A 259 -6.02 19.78 0.00
N PHE A 260 -5.89 20.03 -1.31
CA PHE A 260 -6.83 19.49 -2.29
C PHE A 260 -6.78 17.97 -2.40
N TRP A 261 -5.58 17.37 -2.32
CA TRP A 261 -5.45 15.90 -2.26
C TRP A 261 -6.08 15.33 -1.00
N ARG A 262 -5.83 15.92 0.19
CA ARG A 262 -6.46 15.52 1.45
C ARG A 262 -7.99 15.48 1.34
N ARG A 263 -8.58 16.49 0.69
CA ARG A 263 -10.02 16.52 0.40
C ARG A 263 -10.44 15.42 -0.58
N LYS A 264 -9.69 15.25 -1.67
CA LYS A 264 -9.99 14.23 -2.70
C LYS A 264 -9.92 12.81 -2.15
N GLU A 265 -8.95 12.53 -1.29
CA GLU A 265 -8.80 11.27 -0.57
C GLU A 265 -10.03 10.97 0.29
N TYR A 266 -10.52 11.95 1.05
CA TYR A 266 -11.75 11.77 1.83
C TYR A 266 -12.97 11.50 0.93
N GLU A 267 -13.10 12.21 -0.20
CA GLU A 267 -14.17 11.93 -1.19
C GLU A 267 -14.11 10.49 -1.70
N LEU A 268 -12.92 10.00 -2.06
CA LEU A 268 -12.72 8.62 -2.52
C LEU A 268 -13.03 7.60 -1.41
N SER A 269 -12.69 7.90 -0.15
CA SER A 269 -12.96 7.01 0.98
C SER A 269 -14.46 6.77 1.20
N VAL A 270 -15.27 7.80 0.98
CA VAL A 270 -16.72 7.73 1.09
C VAL A 270 -17.32 7.05 -0.13
N GLU A 271 -16.87 7.42 -1.33
CA GLU A 271 -17.34 6.84 -2.57
C GLU A 271 -17.05 5.33 -2.65
N TRP A 272 -15.87 4.90 -2.18
CA TRP A 272 -15.49 3.50 -2.16
C TRP A 272 -16.01 2.73 -0.95
N GLY A 273 -16.68 3.40 0.00
CA GLY A 273 -17.25 2.74 1.18
C GLY A 273 -16.20 2.16 2.14
N VAL A 274 -15.04 2.80 2.22
CA VAL A 274 -13.90 2.39 3.06
C VAL A 274 -13.54 3.43 4.11
N ARG A 275 -14.36 4.46 4.31
CA ARG A 275 -14.12 5.55 5.28
C ARG A 275 -13.84 4.99 6.68
N ASN A 276 -12.80 5.48 7.36
CA ASN A 276 -12.40 5.05 8.71
C ASN A 276 -12.09 3.54 8.84
N TYR A 277 -11.80 2.84 7.74
CA TYR A 277 -11.48 1.42 7.76
C TYR A 277 -10.33 1.10 8.72
N SER A 278 -9.32 1.97 8.86
CA SER A 278 -8.19 1.72 9.77
C SER A 278 -8.58 1.52 11.24
N ARG A 279 -9.78 1.96 11.66
CA ARG A 279 -10.28 1.75 13.04
C ARG A 279 -10.92 0.38 13.26
N VAL A 280 -11.38 -0.23 12.19
CA VAL A 280 -12.11 -1.52 12.16
C VAL A 280 -11.24 -2.63 11.58
N GLU A 281 -10.04 -2.26 11.13
CA GLU A 281 -9.02 -3.19 10.70
C GLU A 281 -8.70 -4.20 11.81
N ARG A 282 -8.38 -5.40 11.37
CA ARG A 282 -8.16 -6.53 12.26
C ARG A 282 -6.78 -6.48 12.89
N TYR A 283 -6.70 -7.09 14.05
CA TYR A 283 -5.44 -7.28 14.74
C TYR A 283 -4.51 -8.19 13.93
N ARG A 284 -3.24 -7.80 13.90
CA ARG A 284 -2.19 -8.58 13.24
C ARG A 284 -1.98 -9.89 14.00
N PRO A 285 -1.73 -11.01 13.30
CA PRO A 285 -1.43 -12.29 13.95
C PRO A 285 -0.19 -12.24 14.87
N THR A 286 0.74 -11.32 14.62
CA THR A 286 1.97 -11.15 15.40
C THR A 286 1.80 -10.20 16.59
N PHE A 287 0.63 -9.59 16.77
CA PHE A 287 0.36 -8.68 17.86
C PHE A 287 0.36 -9.43 19.20
N GLN A 288 1.11 -8.92 20.17
CA GLN A 288 1.17 -9.50 21.51
C GLN A 288 0.30 -8.71 22.48
N GLU A 289 -0.80 -9.28 22.92
CA GLU A 289 -1.69 -8.68 23.91
C GLU A 289 -1.16 -8.84 25.35
N GLU A 290 -1.47 -7.87 26.23
CA GLU A 290 -1.20 -7.99 27.67
C GLU A 290 -2.43 -8.48 28.43
N CYS A 291 -3.60 -7.98 28.04
CA CYS A 291 -4.89 -8.36 28.62
C CYS A 291 -6.01 -8.10 27.61
N TYR A 292 -7.22 -8.56 27.96
CA TYR A 292 -8.43 -8.27 27.20
C TYR A 292 -9.28 -7.26 27.97
N ILE A 293 -9.65 -6.16 27.32
CA ILE A 293 -10.49 -5.10 27.89
C ILE A 293 -11.79 -5.03 27.09
N PRO A 294 -12.97 -4.82 27.72
CA PRO A 294 -14.20 -4.58 26.97
C PRO A 294 -14.10 -3.27 26.18
N ASP A 295 -14.53 -3.30 24.93
CA ASP A 295 -14.57 -2.11 24.09
C ASP A 295 -15.62 -1.11 24.60
N GLY A 296 -15.30 0.19 24.55
CA GLY A 296 -16.17 1.24 25.06
C GLY A 296 -17.40 1.50 24.17
N VAL A 297 -17.37 1.03 22.92
CA VAL A 297 -18.46 1.21 21.96
C VAL A 297 -19.23 -0.10 21.78
N THR A 298 -18.54 -1.21 21.45
CA THR A 298 -19.23 -2.48 21.17
C THR A 298 -19.46 -3.36 22.41
N GLY A 299 -18.68 -3.16 23.48
CA GLY A 299 -18.67 -4.05 24.65
C GLY A 299 -17.91 -5.35 24.45
N ASP A 300 -17.37 -5.60 23.25
CA ASP A 300 -16.62 -6.83 22.95
C ASP A 300 -15.25 -6.84 23.64
N LYS A 301 -14.77 -8.02 24.00
CA LYS A 301 -13.42 -8.18 24.57
C LYS A 301 -12.36 -7.98 23.49
N LYS A 302 -11.65 -6.86 23.51
CA LYS A 302 -10.55 -6.58 22.59
C LYS A 302 -9.17 -6.83 23.23
N PRO A 303 -8.20 -7.37 22.46
CA PRO A 303 -6.83 -7.48 22.93
C PRO A 303 -6.24 -6.08 23.13
N TYR A 304 -5.61 -5.85 24.28
CA TYR A 304 -5.10 -4.54 24.67
C TYR A 304 -3.61 -4.58 24.97
N PHE A 305 -2.91 -3.54 24.53
CA PHE A 305 -1.51 -3.27 24.86
C PHE A 305 -1.38 -1.83 25.36
N SER A 306 -0.70 -1.63 26.51
CA SER A 306 -0.63 -0.32 27.14
C SER A 306 0.06 0.73 26.22
N PRO A 307 -0.62 1.85 25.89
CA PRO A 307 -0.03 2.92 25.09
C PRO A 307 1.23 3.52 25.71
N TRP A 308 1.32 3.57 27.04
CA TRP A 308 2.50 4.10 27.73
C TRP A 308 3.74 3.22 27.52
N LYS A 309 3.56 1.89 27.56
CA LYS A 309 4.65 0.95 27.23
C LYS A 309 5.06 1.10 25.77
N ARG A 310 4.10 1.23 24.85
CA ARG A 310 4.38 1.49 23.42
C ARG A 310 5.20 2.77 23.26
N TRP A 311 4.79 3.85 23.93
CA TRP A 311 5.48 5.13 23.89
C TRP A 311 6.91 5.03 24.42
N LEU A 312 7.13 4.32 25.54
CA LEU A 312 8.47 4.05 26.06
C LEU A 312 9.33 3.25 25.07
N ARG A 313 8.77 2.22 24.43
CA ARG A 313 9.47 1.45 23.39
C ARG A 313 9.87 2.33 22.20
N ARG A 314 8.98 3.24 21.77
CA ARG A 314 9.27 4.23 20.71
C ARG A 314 10.36 5.21 21.14
N ALA A 315 10.34 5.67 22.39
CA ALA A 315 11.37 6.56 22.93
C ALA A 315 12.76 5.90 22.94
N VAL A 316 12.84 4.58 23.15
CA VAL A 316 14.09 3.80 23.03
C VAL A 316 14.47 3.55 21.57
N ALA A 317 13.50 3.30 20.68
CA ALA A 317 13.76 3.06 19.27
C ALA A 317 14.23 4.31 18.51
N ALA A 318 13.73 5.50 18.88
CA ALA A 318 14.07 6.77 18.24
C ALA A 318 15.58 7.08 18.19
N PRO A 319 16.34 7.07 19.30
CA PRO A 319 17.78 7.34 19.26
C PRO A 319 18.55 6.31 18.43
N ILE A 320 18.11 5.05 18.40
CA ILE A 320 18.73 4.00 17.59
C ILE A 320 18.57 4.35 16.10
N ILE A 321 17.35 4.69 15.66
CA ILE A 321 17.10 5.13 14.28
C ILE A 321 17.90 6.38 13.94
N ILE A 322 17.97 7.37 14.84
CA ILE A 322 18.74 8.60 14.62
C ILE A 322 20.23 8.29 14.46
N MET A 323 20.81 7.42 15.29
CA MET A 323 22.22 7.02 15.20
C MET A 323 22.54 6.33 13.87
N PHE A 324 21.68 5.41 13.41
CA PHE A 324 21.86 4.76 12.11
C PHE A 324 21.64 5.73 10.94
N SER A 325 20.70 6.66 11.06
CA SER A 325 20.48 7.71 10.06
C SER A 325 21.69 8.64 9.96
N LEU A 326 22.29 9.01 11.10
CA LEU A 326 23.50 9.82 11.14
C LEU A 326 24.70 9.08 10.54
N THR A 327 24.84 7.79 10.84
CA THR A 327 25.91 6.95 10.25
C THR A 327 25.77 6.86 8.73
N LEU A 328 24.55 6.68 8.24
CA LEU A 328 24.25 6.69 6.81
C LEU A 328 24.58 8.07 6.20
N ALA A 329 24.14 9.16 6.83
CA ALA A 329 24.41 10.52 6.37
C ALA A 329 25.92 10.82 6.29
N VAL A 330 26.70 10.46 7.32
CA VAL A 330 28.16 10.65 7.32
C VAL A 330 28.82 9.83 6.21
N SER A 331 28.39 8.59 5.99
CA SER A 331 28.91 7.73 4.92
C SER A 331 28.62 8.31 3.54
N LEU A 332 27.42 8.86 3.34
CA LEU A 332 27.02 9.53 2.10
C LEU A 332 27.79 10.84 1.89
N LEU A 333 27.95 11.66 2.94
CA LEU A 333 28.75 12.88 2.88
C LEU A 333 30.21 12.58 2.53
N PHE A 334 30.78 11.51 3.10
CA PHE A 334 32.12 11.07 2.75
C PHE A 334 32.23 10.67 1.27
N TYR A 335 31.26 9.94 0.74
CA TYR A 335 31.19 9.64 -0.69
C TYR A 335 31.11 10.91 -1.55
N ILE A 336 30.17 11.81 -1.24
CA ILE A 336 29.96 13.05 -2.01
C ILE A 336 31.23 13.89 -2.00
N LEU A 337 31.91 13.97 -0.85
CA LEU A 337 33.18 14.65 -0.70
C LEU A 337 34.27 14.04 -1.58
N LEU A 338 34.40 12.72 -1.61
CA LEU A 338 35.33 12.03 -2.50
C LEU A 338 35.01 12.24 -3.98
N ASP A 339 33.73 12.22 -4.36
CA ASP A 339 33.28 12.52 -5.73
C ASP A 339 33.70 13.93 -6.16
N VAL A 340 33.43 14.92 -5.31
CA VAL A 340 33.82 16.31 -5.54
C VAL A 340 35.33 16.44 -5.69
N ILE A 341 36.12 15.81 -4.82
CA ILE A 341 37.60 15.83 -4.90
C ILE A 341 38.09 15.26 -6.23
N MET A 342 37.57 14.09 -6.62
CA MET A 342 38.01 13.39 -7.84
C MET A 342 37.54 14.07 -9.12
N SER A 343 36.31 14.59 -9.15
CA SER A 343 35.74 15.27 -10.33
C SER A 343 36.37 16.64 -10.56
N ASP A 344 36.43 17.47 -9.50
CA ASP A 344 36.58 18.91 -9.66
C ASP A 344 38.00 19.42 -9.36
N TYR A 345 38.79 18.70 -8.54
CA TYR A 345 40.14 19.12 -8.13
C TYR A 345 41.27 18.24 -8.68
N TYR A 346 41.02 16.95 -8.91
CA TYR A 346 42.07 16.01 -9.30
C TYR A 346 42.55 16.20 -10.74
N THR A 347 43.86 16.47 -10.89
CA THR A 347 44.54 16.63 -12.19
C THR A 347 45.70 15.66 -12.40
N GLY A 348 45.85 14.66 -11.52
CA GLY A 348 46.94 13.68 -11.57
C GLY A 348 46.80 12.61 -12.68
N PRO A 349 47.75 11.66 -12.74
CA PRO A 349 47.71 10.56 -13.69
C PRO A 349 46.49 9.66 -13.47
N PHE A 350 45.98 9.00 -14.52
CA PHE A 350 44.79 8.15 -14.46
C PHE A 350 43.49 8.86 -14.04
N ARG A 351 43.39 10.17 -14.24
CA ARG A 351 42.18 10.96 -13.94
C ARG A 351 40.91 10.33 -14.51
N GLU A 352 40.94 9.90 -15.77
CA GLU A 352 39.77 9.32 -16.45
C GLU A 352 39.25 8.05 -15.76
N GLN A 353 40.14 7.23 -15.18
CA GLN A 353 39.76 6.03 -14.45
C GLN A 353 39.38 6.33 -12.99
N LEU A 354 40.12 7.23 -12.34
CA LEU A 354 39.95 7.55 -10.92
C LEU A 354 38.67 8.33 -10.62
N ILE A 355 38.12 9.10 -11.58
CA ILE A 355 36.83 9.80 -11.42
C ILE A 355 35.69 8.83 -11.12
N TYR A 356 35.74 7.58 -11.60
CA TYR A 356 34.69 6.59 -11.34
C TYR A 356 34.84 5.85 -10.01
N LEU A 357 35.98 5.99 -9.31
CA LEU A 357 36.25 5.27 -8.06
C LEU A 357 35.21 5.57 -6.95
N PRO A 358 34.83 6.84 -6.69
CA PRO A 358 33.78 7.14 -5.71
C PRO A 358 32.45 6.49 -6.10
N THR A 359 32.07 6.53 -7.38
CA THR A 359 30.82 5.92 -7.88
C THR A 359 30.82 4.40 -7.67
N ILE A 360 31.94 3.72 -7.92
CA ILE A 360 32.08 2.28 -7.65
C ILE A 360 31.90 2.00 -6.15
N ALA A 361 32.54 2.81 -5.28
CA ALA A 361 32.39 2.69 -3.84
C ALA A 361 30.94 2.91 -3.38
N TYR A 362 30.24 3.90 -3.96
CA TYR A 362 28.83 4.16 -3.72
C TYR A 362 27.95 2.95 -4.07
N CYS A 363 28.13 2.40 -5.28
CA CYS A 363 27.36 1.24 -5.74
C CYS A 363 27.55 0.00 -4.87
N ALA A 364 28.71 -0.16 -4.22
CA ALA A 364 28.98 -1.27 -3.32
C ALA A 364 28.47 -1.02 -1.88
N LEU A 365 28.72 0.17 -1.34
CA LEU A 365 28.52 0.48 0.08
C LEU A 365 27.09 0.92 0.39
N VAL A 366 26.48 1.75 -0.45
CA VAL A 366 25.18 2.36 -0.12
C VAL A 366 24.04 1.34 -0.10
N PRO A 367 23.91 0.41 -1.08
CA PRO A 367 22.89 -0.63 -1.01
C PRO A 367 23.05 -1.54 0.21
N THR A 368 24.28 -1.86 0.60
CA THR A 368 24.54 -2.69 1.79
C THR A 368 24.19 -1.98 3.08
N LEU A 369 24.54 -0.70 3.22
CA LEU A 369 24.12 0.13 4.36
C LEU A 369 22.60 0.31 4.42
N ASN A 370 21.93 0.55 3.28
CA ASN A 370 20.48 0.71 3.23
C ASN A 370 19.75 -0.60 3.58
N MET A 371 20.27 -1.75 3.12
CA MET A 371 19.76 -3.06 3.52
C MET A 371 19.87 -3.28 5.04
N PHE A 372 20.97 -2.84 5.64
CA PHE A 372 21.15 -2.93 7.09
C PHE A 372 20.20 -1.98 7.84
N TYR A 373 20.06 -0.73 7.37
CA TYR A 373 19.15 0.26 7.91
C TYR A 373 17.69 -0.23 7.90
N THR A 374 17.21 -0.70 6.75
CA THR A 374 15.82 -1.21 6.60
C THR A 374 15.57 -2.44 7.47
N LYS A 375 16.56 -3.33 7.62
CA LYS A 375 16.47 -4.48 8.53
C LYS A 375 16.32 -4.06 9.99
N ILE A 376 17.07 -3.03 10.42
CA ILE A 376 16.96 -2.48 11.77
C ILE A 376 15.60 -1.79 11.96
N ALA A 377 15.16 -0.99 11.00
CA ALA A 377 13.87 -0.33 11.04
C ALA A 377 12.72 -1.34 11.23
N ARG A 378 12.72 -2.46 10.49
CA ARG A 378 11.73 -3.54 10.65
C ARG A 378 11.76 -4.16 12.04
N ARG A 379 12.95 -4.48 12.57
CA ARG A 379 13.10 -5.06 13.92
C ARG A 379 12.64 -4.11 15.02
N LEU A 380 12.93 -2.82 14.91
CA LEU A 380 12.44 -1.82 15.87
C LEU A 380 10.92 -1.66 15.78
N ASN A 381 10.35 -1.73 14.58
CA ASN A 381 8.91 -1.66 14.38
C ASN A 381 8.18 -2.90 14.93
N GLU A 382 8.78 -4.08 14.83
CA GLU A 382 8.30 -5.31 15.49
C GLU A 382 8.35 -5.16 17.03
N TYR A 383 9.43 -4.59 17.57
CA TYR A 383 9.55 -4.32 19.00
C TYR A 383 8.47 -3.38 19.53
N GLU A 384 8.04 -2.39 18.74
CA GLU A 384 6.98 -1.43 19.10
C GLU A 384 5.57 -2.06 19.21
N ASN A 385 5.35 -3.27 18.68
CA ASN A 385 4.14 -4.07 18.83
C ASN A 385 2.83 -3.32 18.47
N TYR A 386 2.64 -3.07 17.17
CA TYR A 386 1.44 -2.44 16.61
C TYR A 386 0.28 -3.42 16.44
N GLU A 387 -0.93 -2.91 16.71
CA GLU A 387 -2.18 -3.68 16.70
C GLU A 387 -2.63 -4.10 15.30
N THR A 388 -2.68 -3.17 14.35
CA THR A 388 -3.17 -3.42 12.98
C THR A 388 -2.07 -3.24 11.93
N GLU A 389 -2.26 -3.82 10.75
CA GLU A 389 -1.25 -3.77 9.67
C GLU A 389 -1.06 -2.34 9.17
N SER A 390 -2.13 -1.56 9.01
CA SER A 390 -2.02 -0.13 8.62
C SER A 390 -1.13 0.65 9.58
N TYR A 391 -1.27 0.48 10.90
CA TYR A 391 -0.40 1.17 11.87
C TYR A 391 1.04 0.68 11.82
N TYR A 392 1.26 -0.63 11.63
CA TYR A 392 2.60 -1.18 11.48
C TYR A 392 3.30 -0.61 10.23
N GLU A 393 2.65 -0.68 9.07
CA GLU A 393 3.17 -0.19 7.80
C GLU A 393 3.41 1.32 7.83
N PHE A 394 2.48 2.10 8.42
CA PHE A 394 2.61 3.54 8.56
C PHE A 394 3.90 3.93 9.30
N ASN A 395 4.15 3.34 10.47
CA ASN A 395 5.32 3.66 11.29
C ASN A 395 6.62 3.10 10.69
N LEU A 396 6.56 1.95 10.01
CA LEU A 396 7.71 1.41 9.28
C LEU A 396 8.08 2.33 8.12
N SER A 397 7.07 2.80 7.38
CA SER A 397 7.24 3.70 6.24
C SER A 397 7.91 5.00 6.63
N GLN A 398 7.51 5.59 7.77
CA GLN A 398 8.16 6.78 8.34
C GLN A 398 9.65 6.54 8.67
N LYS A 399 9.99 5.39 9.27
CA LYS A 399 11.39 5.06 9.59
C LYS A 399 12.24 4.87 8.32
N ILE A 400 11.72 4.22 7.30
CA ILE A 400 12.41 4.00 6.01
C ILE A 400 12.47 5.29 5.19
N PHE A 401 11.47 6.16 5.31
CA PHE A 401 11.46 7.44 4.60
C PHE A 401 12.65 8.32 4.97
N ILE A 402 13.15 8.26 6.22
CA ILE A 402 14.35 9.00 6.64
C ILE A 402 15.58 8.60 5.79
N SER A 403 15.80 7.30 5.55
CA SER A 403 16.92 6.87 4.70
C SER A 403 16.72 7.27 3.26
N ASN A 404 15.49 7.17 2.75
CA ASN A 404 15.16 7.59 1.38
C ASN A 404 15.35 9.11 1.19
N PHE A 405 14.99 9.93 2.20
CA PHE A 405 15.22 11.36 2.21
C PHE A 405 16.72 11.70 2.16
N LEU A 406 17.54 11.01 2.97
CA LEU A 406 18.99 11.18 2.94
C LEU A 406 19.59 10.76 1.59
N LEU A 407 19.17 9.62 1.05
CA LEU A 407 19.66 9.12 -0.24
C LEU A 407 19.25 10.01 -1.40
N GLY A 408 18.05 10.59 -1.36
CA GLY A 408 17.50 11.41 -2.43
C GLY A 408 17.99 12.86 -2.44
N TYR A 409 18.21 13.48 -1.27
CA TYR A 409 18.43 14.94 -1.20
C TYR A 409 19.76 15.38 -0.60
N LEU A 410 20.49 14.51 0.12
CA LEU A 410 21.68 14.92 0.86
C LEU A 410 22.79 15.46 -0.04
N SER A 411 22.95 14.95 -1.26
CA SER A 411 23.94 15.47 -2.21
C SER A 411 23.60 16.90 -2.66
N ILE A 412 22.33 17.18 -2.95
CA ILE A 412 21.85 18.52 -3.32
C ILE A 412 22.04 19.50 -2.14
N PHE A 413 21.70 19.07 -0.92
CA PHE A 413 21.94 19.88 0.29
C PHE A 413 23.42 20.17 0.51
N PHE A 414 24.29 19.16 0.37
CA PHE A 414 25.73 19.33 0.51
C PHE A 414 26.28 20.30 -0.55
N ILE A 415 25.93 20.09 -1.82
CA ILE A 415 26.42 20.92 -2.92
C ILE A 415 25.94 22.38 -2.76
N GLY A 416 24.66 22.55 -2.42
CA GLY A 416 24.02 23.86 -2.36
C GLY A 416 24.36 24.71 -1.13
N TRP A 417 24.61 24.11 0.04
CA TRP A 417 24.84 24.89 1.28
C TRP A 417 26.26 24.78 1.82
N ILE A 418 27.03 23.78 1.40
CA ILE A 418 28.39 23.55 1.90
C ILE A 418 29.40 23.74 0.76
N TYR A 419 29.28 23.00 -0.33
CA TYR A 419 30.32 22.96 -1.34
C TYR A 419 30.52 24.29 -2.07
N ILE A 420 29.46 24.87 -2.66
CA ILE A 420 29.60 26.12 -3.43
C ILE A 420 30.01 27.30 -2.53
N PRO A 421 29.38 27.52 -1.35
CA PRO A 421 29.78 28.62 -0.47
C PRO A 421 31.22 28.54 0.05
N PHE A 422 31.70 27.32 0.37
CA PHE A 422 33.02 27.10 0.98
C PHE A 422 34.04 26.45 0.04
N ASN A 423 33.85 26.60 -1.28
CA ASN A 423 34.65 25.92 -2.29
C ASN A 423 36.16 26.22 -2.14
N ASN A 424 36.52 27.45 -1.76
CA ASN A 424 37.91 27.84 -1.60
C ASN A 424 38.54 27.23 -0.33
N GLU A 425 37.83 27.25 0.80
CA GLU A 425 38.33 26.64 2.05
C GLU A 425 38.47 25.13 1.90
N ILE A 426 37.48 24.47 1.29
CA ILE A 426 37.48 23.05 0.96
C ILE A 426 38.68 22.73 0.06
N GLY A 427 38.85 23.46 -1.05
CA GLY A 427 39.95 23.28 -1.98
C GLY A 427 41.33 23.47 -1.33
N GLN A 428 41.49 24.46 -0.46
CA GLN A 428 42.75 24.68 0.27
C GLN A 428 43.05 23.58 1.28
N PHE A 429 42.05 23.13 2.03
CA PHE A 429 42.20 22.04 2.99
C PHE A 429 42.66 20.75 2.29
N PHE A 430 41.99 20.38 1.18
CA PHE A 430 42.37 19.20 0.42
C PHE A 430 43.67 19.38 -0.36
N GLY A 431 43.95 20.57 -0.89
CA GLY A 431 45.24 20.91 -1.49
C GLY A 431 46.40 20.54 -0.56
N ARG A 432 46.36 21.02 0.69
CA ARG A 432 47.37 20.68 1.70
C ARG A 432 47.42 19.19 2.03
N PHE A 433 46.26 18.54 2.13
CA PHE A 433 46.20 17.11 2.46
C PHE A 433 46.79 16.24 1.35
N PHE A 434 46.45 16.50 0.09
CA PHE A 434 46.89 15.70 -1.06
C PHE A 434 48.31 16.04 -1.54
N GLU A 435 48.80 17.26 -1.29
CA GLU A 435 50.22 17.59 -1.46
C GLU A 435 51.13 16.69 -0.62
N ILE A 436 50.70 16.30 0.60
CA ILE A 436 51.42 15.31 1.44
C ILE A 436 51.55 13.96 0.73
N PHE A 437 50.57 13.59 -0.09
CA PHE A 437 50.55 12.33 -0.86
C PHE A 437 51.13 12.48 -2.28
N GLY A 438 51.72 13.63 -2.62
CA GLY A 438 52.33 13.88 -3.93
C GLY A 438 51.32 14.03 -5.08
N LEU A 439 50.05 14.35 -4.78
CA LEU A 439 48.99 14.53 -5.77
C LEU A 439 48.74 16.01 -6.03
N SER A 440 48.77 16.43 -7.30
CA SER A 440 48.51 17.82 -7.70
C SER A 440 47.01 18.09 -7.85
N LEU A 441 46.51 19.04 -7.08
CA LEU A 441 45.15 19.54 -7.15
C LEU A 441 45.13 20.98 -7.68
N THR A 442 44.16 21.29 -8.53
CA THR A 442 43.90 22.68 -8.95
C THR A 442 42.57 23.16 -8.39
N ILE A 443 42.59 24.31 -7.71
CA ILE A 443 41.38 24.92 -7.14
C ILE A 443 40.62 25.60 -8.27
N LYS A 444 39.56 24.94 -8.76
CA LYS A 444 38.62 25.53 -9.72
C LYS A 444 37.49 26.23 -8.96
N ARG A 445 37.13 27.46 -9.37
CA ARG A 445 35.89 28.08 -8.89
C ARG A 445 34.70 27.36 -9.52
N VAL A 446 33.83 26.81 -8.68
CA VAL A 446 32.60 26.13 -9.09
C VAL A 446 31.42 27.06 -8.82
N GLY A 447 30.55 27.23 -9.81
CA GLY A 447 29.36 28.06 -9.72
C GLY A 447 28.07 27.24 -9.51
N PRO A 448 26.91 27.91 -9.58
CA PRO A 448 25.59 27.28 -9.40
C PRO A 448 25.27 26.20 -10.45
N GLU A 449 26.00 26.13 -11.55
CA GLU A 449 25.84 25.10 -12.58
C GLU A 449 26.06 23.67 -12.07
N ARG A 450 26.93 23.47 -11.07
CA ARG A 450 27.14 22.14 -10.46
C ARG A 450 25.89 21.66 -9.75
N LEU A 451 25.23 22.54 -8.99
CA LEU A 451 23.97 22.25 -8.31
C LEU A 451 22.85 21.93 -9.30
N MET A 452 22.78 22.68 -10.41
CA MET A 452 21.83 22.42 -11.48
C MET A 452 22.07 21.06 -12.17
N ASN A 453 23.33 20.69 -12.41
CA ASN A 453 23.67 19.41 -13.04
C ASN A 453 23.33 18.22 -12.14
N GLU A 454 23.55 18.35 -10.83
CA GLU A 454 23.14 17.35 -9.84
C GLU A 454 21.63 17.15 -9.84
N LEU A 455 20.85 18.24 -9.82
CA LEU A 455 19.39 18.16 -9.89
C LEU A 455 18.90 17.52 -11.19
N LYS A 456 19.51 17.88 -12.34
CA LYS A 456 19.20 17.27 -13.64
C LYS A 456 19.48 15.77 -13.66
N TYR A 457 20.53 15.32 -12.98
CA TYR A 457 20.82 13.89 -12.87
C TYR A 457 19.65 13.15 -12.21
N PHE A 458 19.16 13.59 -11.05
CA PHE A 458 18.08 12.90 -10.36
C PHE A 458 16.72 12.98 -11.08
N VAL A 459 16.44 14.12 -11.70
CA VAL A 459 15.15 14.40 -12.33
C VAL A 459 15.05 13.82 -13.75
N LEU A 460 16.18 13.64 -14.46
CA LEU A 460 16.20 13.09 -15.82
C LEU A 460 16.92 11.74 -15.88
N THR A 461 18.23 11.73 -15.60
CA THR A 461 19.09 10.57 -15.86
C THR A 461 18.72 9.39 -14.98
N ALA A 462 18.50 9.63 -13.68
CA ALA A 462 18.11 8.60 -12.73
C ALA A 462 16.71 8.04 -13.05
N GLN A 463 15.76 8.90 -13.46
CA GLN A 463 14.43 8.46 -13.87
C GLN A 463 14.46 7.56 -15.11
N ILE A 464 15.24 7.93 -16.13
CA ILE A 464 15.44 7.09 -17.32
C ILE A 464 16.10 5.75 -16.95
N MET A 465 17.07 5.78 -16.03
CA MET A 465 17.72 4.57 -15.54
C MET A 465 16.74 3.69 -14.75
N ASN A 466 15.91 4.26 -13.88
CA ASN A 466 14.88 3.54 -13.13
C ASN A 466 13.89 2.85 -14.08
N LEU A 467 13.35 3.59 -15.05
CA LEU A 467 12.46 3.05 -16.08
C LEU A 467 13.11 1.88 -16.84
N PHE A 468 14.40 2.01 -17.18
CA PHE A 468 15.14 0.94 -17.82
C PHE A 468 15.32 -0.27 -16.89
N MET A 469 15.64 -0.07 -15.62
CA MET A 469 15.82 -1.17 -14.66
C MET A 469 14.50 -1.87 -14.33
N GLU A 470 13.38 -1.15 -14.39
CA GLU A 470 12.04 -1.66 -14.09
C GLU A 470 11.43 -2.44 -15.27
N ILE A 471 11.47 -1.88 -16.48
CA ILE A 471 10.84 -2.50 -17.66
C ILE A 471 11.88 -3.12 -18.60
N GLY A 472 12.93 -2.34 -18.93
CA GLY A 472 13.90 -2.70 -19.96
C GLY A 472 14.74 -3.93 -19.61
N LEU A 473 15.31 -3.96 -18.41
CA LEU A 473 16.19 -5.03 -17.94
C LEU A 473 15.45 -6.37 -17.82
N PRO A 474 14.28 -6.47 -17.16
CA PRO A 474 13.54 -7.73 -17.11
C PRO A 474 13.12 -8.25 -18.49
N TYR A 475 12.77 -7.36 -19.43
CA TYR A 475 12.47 -7.76 -20.80
C TYR A 475 13.69 -8.33 -21.51
N LEU A 476 14.85 -7.68 -21.39
CA LEU A 476 16.12 -8.14 -21.96
C LEU A 476 16.54 -9.51 -21.40
N LEU A 477 16.46 -9.69 -20.08
CA LEU A 477 16.77 -10.95 -19.41
C LEU A 477 15.85 -12.08 -19.89
N ARG A 478 14.56 -11.81 -20.05
CA ARG A 478 13.58 -12.79 -20.58
C ARG A 478 13.86 -13.15 -22.04
N ALA A 479 14.20 -12.18 -22.88
CA ALA A 479 14.58 -12.44 -24.26
C ALA A 479 15.82 -13.35 -24.34
N GLY A 480 16.81 -13.09 -23.48
CA GLY A 480 18.00 -13.93 -23.33
C GLY A 480 17.66 -15.36 -22.88
N GLU A 481 16.79 -15.52 -21.88
CA GLU A 481 16.33 -16.85 -21.43
C GLU A 481 15.61 -17.64 -22.52
N VAL A 482 14.80 -16.98 -23.35
CA VAL A 482 14.11 -17.63 -24.48
C VAL A 482 15.12 -18.10 -25.52
N GLY A 483 16.17 -17.31 -25.78
CA GLY A 483 17.30 -17.70 -26.63
C GLY A 483 18.02 -18.96 -26.12
N VAL A 484 18.32 -19.00 -24.82
CA VAL A 484 18.97 -20.15 -24.16
C VAL A 484 18.07 -21.38 -24.15
N LYS A 485 16.77 -21.23 -23.86
CA LYS A 485 15.78 -22.34 -23.88
C LYS A 485 15.54 -22.91 -25.28
N LYS A 486 15.72 -22.11 -26.34
CA LYS A 486 15.69 -22.59 -27.74
C LYS A 486 16.85 -23.51 -28.06
N ILE A 487 18.01 -23.29 -27.42
CA ILE A 487 19.23 -24.11 -27.54
C ILE A 487 19.15 -25.34 -26.62
N GLN A 488 18.52 -25.22 -25.46
CA GLN A 488 18.48 -26.23 -24.40
C GLN A 488 17.17 -27.03 -24.37
N ARG A 489 16.76 -27.57 -25.52
CA ARG A 489 15.62 -28.51 -25.60
C ARG A 489 16.04 -29.89 -25.06
N THR A 490 16.01 -30.04 -23.74
CA THR A 490 16.05 -31.35 -23.07
C THR A 490 14.89 -31.48 -22.08
N THR A 491 13.84 -32.14 -22.56
CA THR A 491 12.95 -33.09 -21.85
C THR A 491 12.84 -32.99 -20.33
N THR A 492 11.76 -32.35 -19.86
CA THR A 492 11.07 -32.73 -18.62
C THR A 492 9.69 -33.24 -19.01
N LYS A 493 9.42 -34.55 -18.82
CA LYS A 493 8.08 -35.15 -18.94
C LYS A 493 7.30 -34.82 -17.67
N ASP A 494 6.23 -34.06 -17.79
CA ASP A 494 5.28 -33.76 -16.70
C ASP A 494 4.36 -34.98 -16.44
N ASP A 495 4.08 -35.29 -15.17
CA ASP A 495 3.03 -36.23 -14.76
C ASP A 495 1.64 -35.59 -14.77
N ALA A 496 1.30 -34.89 -15.85
CA ALA A 496 -0.06 -34.41 -16.04
C ALA A 496 -0.89 -35.51 -16.72
N ARG A 497 -2.06 -35.83 -16.17
CA ARG A 497 -2.98 -36.78 -16.80
C ARG A 497 -3.64 -36.19 -18.06
N ASN A 498 -3.67 -34.84 -18.19
CA ASN A 498 -4.27 -34.07 -19.30
C ASN A 498 -3.37 -32.88 -19.75
N GLU A 499 -3.43 -32.51 -21.03
CA GLU A 499 -2.67 -31.38 -21.60
C GLU A 499 -3.03 -30.02 -20.98
N ASP A 500 -4.32 -29.75 -20.76
CA ASP A 500 -4.83 -28.49 -20.19
C ASP A 500 -4.32 -28.26 -18.74
N GLU A 501 -4.29 -29.31 -17.91
CA GLU A 501 -3.76 -29.23 -16.53
C GLU A 501 -2.26 -28.97 -16.52
N SER A 502 -1.51 -29.53 -17.47
CA SER A 502 -0.07 -29.30 -17.61
C SER A 502 0.23 -27.82 -17.91
N ALA A 503 -0.57 -27.19 -18.78
CA ALA A 503 -0.43 -25.79 -19.13
C ALA A 503 -0.74 -24.88 -17.93
N PHE A 504 -1.81 -25.19 -17.20
CA PHE A 504 -2.19 -24.49 -15.98
C PHE A 504 -1.11 -24.59 -14.89
N LEU A 505 -0.62 -25.79 -14.56
CA LEU A 505 0.44 -25.96 -13.56
C LEU A 505 1.75 -25.27 -13.97
N LYS A 506 2.09 -25.28 -15.27
CA LYS A 506 3.24 -24.54 -15.79
C LYS A 506 3.10 -23.03 -15.59
N ARG A 507 1.88 -22.49 -15.78
CA ARG A 507 1.55 -21.09 -15.50
C ARG A 507 1.69 -20.78 -14.02
N VAL A 508 1.07 -21.56 -13.14
CA VAL A 508 1.16 -21.41 -11.68
C VAL A 508 2.62 -21.42 -11.21
N ARG A 509 3.45 -22.35 -11.71
CA ARG A 509 4.89 -22.41 -11.39
C ARG A 509 5.66 -21.16 -11.82
N LYS A 510 5.26 -20.52 -12.93
CA LYS A 510 5.87 -19.27 -13.40
C LYS A 510 5.48 -18.12 -12.49
N GLU A 511 4.20 -17.98 -12.16
CA GLU A 511 3.67 -16.94 -11.28
C GLU A 511 4.21 -17.07 -9.84
N ALA A 512 4.34 -18.29 -9.32
CA ALA A 512 4.94 -18.56 -8.01
C ALA A 512 6.42 -18.14 -7.90
N LYS A 513 7.13 -17.96 -9.02
CA LYS A 513 8.52 -17.47 -9.02
C LYS A 513 8.63 -15.95 -9.04
N LEU A 514 7.55 -15.23 -9.34
CA LEU A 514 7.55 -13.77 -9.36
C LEU A 514 7.67 -13.22 -7.93
N PRO A 515 8.27 -12.04 -7.74
CA PRO A 515 8.28 -11.35 -6.46
C PRO A 515 6.87 -10.86 -6.07
N VAL A 516 6.66 -10.66 -4.77
CA VAL A 516 5.45 -9.99 -4.23
C VAL A 516 5.52 -8.51 -4.59
N TYR A 517 4.40 -7.95 -5.03
CA TYR A 517 4.29 -6.52 -5.31
C TYR A 517 4.36 -5.71 -4.01
N ASP A 518 5.28 -4.75 -3.94
CA ASP A 518 5.46 -3.85 -2.80
C ASP A 518 5.05 -2.43 -3.19
N ILE A 519 3.88 -1.98 -2.73
CA ILE A 519 3.37 -0.65 -3.06
C ILE A 519 4.19 0.49 -2.41
N TYR A 520 4.99 0.17 -1.38
CA TYR A 520 5.81 1.16 -0.71
C TYR A 520 6.84 1.78 -1.66
N THR A 521 7.48 0.95 -2.50
CA THR A 521 8.53 1.41 -3.41
C THR A 521 7.99 2.45 -4.38
N ASP A 522 6.81 2.18 -4.92
CA ASP A 522 6.17 2.97 -5.96
C ASP A 522 5.71 4.32 -5.39
N TYR A 523 5.08 4.33 -4.20
CA TYR A 523 4.82 5.59 -3.51
C TYR A 523 6.11 6.35 -3.17
N SER A 524 7.14 5.66 -2.67
CA SER A 524 8.39 6.32 -2.28
C SER A 524 9.04 7.07 -3.43
N GLU A 525 8.97 6.52 -4.64
CA GLU A 525 9.48 7.12 -5.87
C GLU A 525 8.75 8.42 -6.20
N ILE A 526 7.41 8.40 -6.21
CA ILE A 526 6.60 9.60 -6.48
C ILE A 526 6.82 10.67 -5.41
N ILE A 527 6.87 10.28 -4.14
CA ILE A 527 7.02 11.23 -3.03
C ILE A 527 8.43 11.85 -3.01
N ILE A 528 9.46 11.09 -3.35
CA ILE A 528 10.81 11.65 -3.52
C ILE A 528 10.84 12.62 -4.70
N GLN A 529 10.18 12.26 -5.81
CA GLN A 529 10.07 13.14 -6.97
C GLN A 529 9.32 14.45 -6.63
N PHE A 530 8.25 14.39 -5.83
CA PHE A 530 7.57 15.57 -5.32
C PHE A 530 8.52 16.48 -4.54
N GLY A 531 9.45 15.94 -3.76
CA GLY A 531 10.46 16.74 -3.07
C GLY A 531 11.44 17.43 -4.02
N TYR A 532 11.81 16.83 -5.16
CA TYR A 532 12.60 17.55 -6.19
C TYR A 532 11.82 18.74 -6.76
N VAL A 533 10.51 18.59 -6.96
CA VAL A 533 9.62 19.66 -7.42
C VAL A 533 9.43 20.74 -6.36
N SER A 534 9.19 20.36 -5.10
CA SER A 534 8.87 21.32 -4.04
C SER A 534 10.10 22.03 -3.48
N LEU A 535 11.19 21.30 -3.19
CA LEU A 535 12.35 21.82 -2.47
C LEU A 535 13.39 22.50 -3.38
N PHE A 536 13.48 22.05 -4.64
CA PHE A 536 14.65 22.31 -5.50
C PHE A 536 14.32 22.82 -6.90
N SER A 537 13.06 22.91 -7.31
CA SER A 537 12.69 23.35 -8.67
C SER A 537 13.13 24.78 -8.99
N VAL A 538 13.39 25.63 -7.98
CA VAL A 538 13.91 26.99 -8.19
C VAL A 538 15.30 26.98 -8.86
N ILE A 539 16.10 25.93 -8.62
CA ILE A 539 17.42 25.75 -9.26
C ILE A 539 17.26 25.53 -10.77
N TRP A 540 16.27 24.72 -11.15
CA TRP A 540 15.97 24.41 -12.54
C TRP A 540 14.45 24.40 -12.77
N PRO A 541 13.86 25.51 -13.25
CA PRO A 541 12.40 25.65 -13.35
C PRO A 541 11.71 24.65 -14.31
N LEU A 542 12.45 23.88 -15.11
CA LEU A 542 11.91 22.81 -15.95
C LEU A 542 11.71 21.48 -15.19
N THR A 543 12.15 21.37 -13.93
CA THR A 543 11.95 20.18 -13.08
C THR A 543 10.50 19.67 -13.06
N PRO A 544 9.46 20.52 -12.93
CA PRO A 544 8.07 20.04 -12.98
C PRO A 544 7.67 19.40 -14.31
N ILE A 545 8.23 19.87 -15.44
CA ILE A 545 7.96 19.30 -16.77
C ILE A 545 8.56 17.90 -16.88
N ALA A 546 9.79 17.72 -16.38
CA ALA A 546 10.44 16.42 -16.34
C ALA A 546 9.66 15.44 -15.44
N ALA A 547 9.22 15.90 -14.26
CA ALA A 547 8.36 15.12 -13.38
C ALA A 547 7.01 14.76 -14.03
N LEU A 548 6.40 15.70 -14.79
CA LEU A 548 5.16 15.47 -15.52
C LEU A 548 5.31 14.37 -16.58
N ILE A 549 6.38 14.43 -17.39
CA ILE A 549 6.68 13.41 -18.40
C ILE A 549 6.94 12.07 -17.72
N ASN A 550 7.74 12.06 -16.65
CA ASN A 550 8.02 10.85 -15.91
C ASN A 550 6.73 10.21 -15.38
N ASN A 551 5.88 10.97 -14.68
CA ASN A 551 4.64 10.45 -14.11
C ASN A 551 3.64 9.96 -15.16
N TRP A 552 3.65 10.57 -16.35
CA TRP A 552 2.85 10.09 -17.45
C TRP A 552 3.31 8.70 -17.93
N VAL A 553 4.62 8.45 -18.00
CA VAL A 553 5.20 7.13 -18.28
C VAL A 553 4.98 6.17 -17.11
N GLU A 554 5.21 6.64 -15.88
CA GLU A 554 5.17 5.89 -14.62
C GLU A 554 3.81 5.20 -14.44
N LEU A 555 2.74 5.96 -14.68
CA LEU A 555 1.36 5.46 -14.60
C LEU A 555 1.13 4.21 -15.47
N ARG A 556 1.88 4.06 -16.58
CA ARG A 556 1.83 2.88 -17.46
C ARG A 556 2.89 1.85 -17.12
N SER A 557 4.10 2.26 -16.73
CA SER A 557 5.16 1.33 -16.33
C SER A 557 4.73 0.49 -15.13
N ASP A 558 4.13 1.11 -14.12
CA ASP A 558 3.63 0.44 -12.93
C ASP A 558 2.51 -0.55 -13.24
N ALA A 559 1.59 -0.18 -14.14
CA ALA A 559 0.54 -1.08 -14.58
C ALA A 559 1.13 -2.34 -15.23
N ILE A 560 2.14 -2.17 -16.10
CA ILE A 560 2.86 -3.29 -16.72
C ILE A 560 3.63 -4.11 -15.68
N LYS A 561 4.32 -3.45 -14.73
CA LYS A 561 5.02 -4.11 -13.61
C LYS A 561 4.08 -5.05 -12.87
N MET A 562 2.88 -4.57 -12.51
CA MET A 562 1.87 -5.34 -11.78
C MET A 562 1.34 -6.55 -12.55
N CYS A 563 1.13 -6.42 -13.86
CA CYS A 563 0.60 -7.51 -14.68
C CYS A 563 1.64 -8.60 -14.96
N VAL A 564 2.91 -8.20 -15.13
CA VAL A 564 3.90 -9.02 -15.82
C VAL A 564 5.12 -9.36 -14.95
N HIS A 565 5.52 -8.48 -14.04
CA HIS A 565 6.77 -8.60 -13.28
C HIS A 565 6.56 -9.03 -11.83
N THR A 566 5.37 -8.84 -11.26
CA THR A 566 5.04 -9.22 -9.89
C THR A 566 3.89 -10.21 -9.82
N ARG A 567 3.76 -10.89 -8.67
CA ARG A 567 2.56 -11.64 -8.31
C ARG A 567 1.37 -10.69 -8.18
N ARG A 568 0.16 -11.19 -8.41
CA ARG A 568 -1.06 -10.42 -8.16
C ARG A 568 -1.12 -10.11 -6.65
N PRO A 569 -1.22 -8.83 -6.26
CA PRO A 569 -1.34 -8.46 -4.85
C PRO A 569 -2.69 -8.91 -4.29
N ILE A 570 -2.71 -9.22 -3.00
CA ILE A 570 -3.94 -9.54 -2.27
C ILE A 570 -4.75 -8.25 -2.13
N PRO A 571 -6.06 -8.25 -2.47
CA PRO A 571 -6.87 -7.04 -2.34
C PRO A 571 -6.98 -6.59 -0.88
N CYS A 572 -6.47 -5.39 -0.61
CA CYS A 572 -6.51 -4.77 0.71
C CYS A 572 -7.30 -3.46 0.64
N ARG A 573 -8.12 -3.25 1.68
CA ARG A 573 -8.80 -1.97 1.90
C ARG A 573 -7.81 -0.97 2.48
N ALA A 574 -7.97 0.29 2.12
CA ALA A 574 -7.31 1.44 2.72
C ALA A 574 -8.30 2.59 2.69
N ASP A 575 -8.21 3.52 3.63
CA ASP A 575 -9.02 4.75 3.67
C ASP A 575 -8.20 6.01 3.33
N SER A 576 -6.88 5.83 3.16
CA SER A 576 -5.92 6.87 2.86
C SER A 576 -4.69 6.28 2.15
N ILE A 577 -3.89 7.13 1.49
CA ILE A 577 -2.50 6.80 1.09
C ILE A 577 -1.60 6.58 2.32
N GLY A 578 -2.06 6.91 3.52
CA GLY A 578 -1.42 6.61 4.80
C GLY A 578 -0.24 7.55 5.08
N PRO A 579 0.97 7.03 5.35
CA PRO A 579 2.12 7.83 5.79
C PRO A 579 2.57 8.87 4.76
N TRP A 580 2.22 8.66 3.49
CA TRP A 580 2.66 9.52 2.39
C TRP A 580 2.05 10.91 2.44
N LEU A 581 0.81 11.06 2.95
CA LEU A 581 0.20 12.39 3.11
C LEU A 581 0.99 13.24 4.13
N GLU A 582 1.46 12.62 5.21
CA GLU A 582 2.31 13.30 6.19
C GLU A 582 3.67 13.67 5.57
N ASN A 583 4.26 12.77 4.76
CA ASN A 583 5.51 13.04 4.07
C ASN A 583 5.38 14.20 3.05
N LEU A 584 4.27 14.27 2.30
CA LEU A 584 3.98 15.40 1.42
C LEU A 584 3.87 16.72 2.19
N THR A 585 3.19 16.68 3.34
CA THR A 585 3.04 17.84 4.22
C THR A 585 4.40 18.29 4.76
N LEU A 586 5.24 17.35 5.20
CA LEU A 586 6.61 17.61 5.66
C LEU A 586 7.47 18.22 4.54
N LEU A 587 7.46 17.66 3.34
CA LEU A 587 8.21 18.19 2.19
C LEU A 587 7.71 19.58 1.77
N THR A 588 6.41 19.83 1.91
CA THR A 588 5.81 21.14 1.64
C THR A 588 6.26 22.18 2.66
N TRP A 589 6.31 21.83 3.96
CA TRP A 589 6.87 22.70 4.99
C TRP A 589 8.37 22.96 4.78
N LEU A 590 9.16 21.92 4.48
CA LEU A 590 10.58 22.06 4.16
C LEU A 590 10.81 22.99 2.95
N SER A 591 9.90 23.01 1.96
CA SER A 591 10.02 23.90 0.80
C SER A 591 9.98 25.39 1.16
N ALA A 592 9.27 25.75 2.24
CA ALA A 592 9.21 27.12 2.74
C ALA A 592 10.51 27.56 3.44
N ILE A 593 11.42 26.62 3.70
CA ILE A 593 12.75 26.84 4.29
C ILE A 593 13.82 26.79 3.17
N THR A 594 13.76 25.78 2.30
CA THR A 594 14.78 25.56 1.26
C THR A 594 14.70 26.57 0.13
N ASN A 595 13.50 26.88 -0.39
CA ASN A 595 13.36 27.81 -1.51
C ASN A 595 13.88 29.23 -1.19
N PRO A 596 13.51 29.89 -0.07
CA PRO A 596 14.03 31.22 0.23
C PRO A 596 15.53 31.24 0.46
N SER A 597 16.10 30.21 1.10
CA SER A 597 17.55 30.14 1.30
C SER A 597 18.30 29.94 -0.02
N LEU A 598 17.81 29.09 -0.92
CA LEU A 598 18.36 28.95 -2.27
C LEU A 598 18.27 30.24 -3.08
N LEU A 599 17.11 30.92 -3.02
CA LEU A 599 16.93 32.21 -3.68
C LEU A 599 17.96 33.22 -3.16
N TYR A 600 18.11 33.38 -1.85
CA TYR A 600 19.09 34.34 -1.32
C TYR A 600 20.54 33.98 -1.64
N LEU A 601 20.89 32.69 -1.67
CA LEU A 601 22.26 32.26 -1.94
C LEU A 601 22.67 32.41 -3.42
N TYR A 602 21.72 32.27 -4.34
CA TYR A 602 22.02 32.13 -5.77
C TYR A 602 21.36 33.16 -6.68
N HIS A 603 20.57 34.09 -6.13
CA HIS A 603 19.97 35.15 -6.94
C HIS A 603 21.07 36.06 -7.53
N PRO A 604 20.98 36.47 -8.81
CA PRO A 604 22.03 37.25 -9.46
C PRO A 604 22.36 38.59 -8.79
N THR A 605 21.42 39.16 -8.03
CA THR A 605 21.56 40.46 -7.37
C THR A 605 21.89 40.39 -5.88
N SER A 606 21.97 39.20 -5.29
CA SER A 606 22.23 39.04 -3.85
C SER A 606 23.72 39.00 -3.54
N ASN A 607 24.14 39.75 -2.51
CA ASN A 607 25.49 39.64 -1.93
C ASN A 607 25.55 38.47 -0.93
N ALA A 608 25.35 37.26 -1.46
CA ALA A 608 25.14 36.02 -0.71
C ALA A 608 26.32 35.61 0.19
N PHE A 609 27.54 36.06 -0.10
CA PHE A 609 28.77 35.67 0.63
C PHE A 609 29.36 36.79 1.50
N SER A 610 28.51 37.68 2.00
CA SER A 610 28.89 38.68 3.03
C SER A 610 28.87 38.08 4.44
N SER A 611 29.53 38.71 5.40
CA SER A 611 29.48 38.29 6.83
C SER A 611 28.08 38.33 7.44
N ALA A 612 27.17 39.11 6.87
CA ALA A 612 25.76 39.20 7.29
C ALA A 612 24.86 38.12 6.67
N SER A 613 25.36 37.33 5.71
CA SER A 613 24.57 36.33 4.95
C SER A 613 23.81 35.35 5.84
N LEU A 614 24.46 34.81 6.87
CA LEU A 614 23.83 33.86 7.78
C LEU A 614 22.66 34.48 8.55
N ILE A 615 22.81 35.73 9.02
CA ILE A 615 21.74 36.45 9.73
C ILE A 615 20.56 36.70 8.80
N VAL A 616 20.83 37.12 7.56
CA VAL A 616 19.78 37.37 6.57
C VAL A 616 19.05 36.08 6.19
N ILE A 617 19.75 34.96 5.99
CA ILE A 617 19.14 33.66 5.69
C ILE A 617 18.26 33.20 6.85
N MET A 618 18.74 33.30 8.09
CA MET A 618 17.96 32.94 9.28
C MET A 618 16.70 33.81 9.43
N ALA A 619 16.84 35.13 9.24
CA ALA A 619 15.71 36.05 9.28
C ALA A 619 14.70 35.75 8.14
N LEU A 620 15.20 35.46 6.94
CA LEU A 620 14.36 35.12 5.79
C LEU A 620 13.58 33.82 6.05
N ILE A 621 14.24 32.76 6.51
CA ILE A 621 13.60 31.48 6.87
C ILE A 621 12.53 31.69 7.94
N PHE A 622 12.84 32.45 8.99
CA PHE A 622 11.87 32.76 10.04
C PHE A 622 10.63 33.46 9.47
N CYS A 623 10.83 34.48 8.64
CA CYS A 623 9.72 35.21 8.00
C CYS A 623 8.92 34.31 7.05
N THR A 624 9.57 33.52 6.19
CA THR A 624 8.87 32.66 5.22
C THR A 624 8.13 31.52 5.89
N GLU A 625 8.64 30.96 6.98
CA GLU A 625 7.95 29.94 7.77
C GLU A 625 6.65 30.48 8.40
N HIS A 626 6.67 31.70 8.95
CA HIS A 626 5.48 32.33 9.52
C HIS A 626 4.44 32.64 8.44
N ILE A 627 4.89 33.15 7.29
CA ILE A 627 4.03 33.39 6.13
C ILE A 627 3.42 32.07 5.63
N PHE A 628 4.23 31.02 5.52
CA PHE A 628 3.78 29.68 5.15
C PHE A 628 2.68 29.19 6.10
N SER A 629 2.92 29.26 7.41
CA SER A 629 1.97 28.80 8.42
C SER A 629 0.65 29.56 8.36
N PHE A 630 0.72 30.89 8.15
CA PHE A 630 -0.45 31.74 7.98
C PHE A 630 -1.26 31.39 6.72
N ILE A 631 -0.60 31.23 5.58
CA ILE A 631 -1.24 30.87 4.32
C ILE A 631 -1.83 29.46 4.39
N HIS A 632 -1.10 28.51 4.97
CA HIS A 632 -1.58 27.15 5.16
C HIS A 632 -2.86 27.12 6.01
N TYR A 633 -2.89 27.88 7.10
CA TYR A 633 -4.10 28.06 7.92
C TYR A 633 -5.26 28.64 7.09
N ILE A 634 -5.03 29.69 6.29
CA ILE A 634 -6.07 30.27 5.42
C ILE A 634 -6.61 29.23 4.44
N VAL A 635 -5.73 28.49 3.77
CA VAL A 635 -6.14 27.46 2.80
C VAL A 635 -6.98 26.38 3.49
N GLN A 636 -6.61 25.95 4.71
CA GLN A 636 -7.40 24.99 5.48
C GLN A 636 -8.79 25.53 5.85
N GLN A 637 -8.89 26.79 6.27
CA GLN A 637 -10.19 27.43 6.54
C GLN A 637 -11.04 27.58 5.28
N MET A 638 -10.41 27.90 4.14
CA MET A 638 -11.10 27.96 2.86
C MET A 638 -11.63 26.57 2.46
N MET A 639 -10.82 25.52 2.64
CA MET A 639 -11.23 24.15 2.32
C MET A 639 -12.36 23.65 3.21
N SER A 640 -12.36 23.99 4.50
CA SER A 640 -13.43 23.61 5.42
C SER A 640 -14.75 24.33 5.14
N ALA A 641 -14.70 25.53 4.54
CA ALA A 641 -15.88 26.30 4.17
C ALA A 641 -16.56 25.80 2.88
N ILE A 642 -15.82 25.20 1.94
CA ILE A 642 -16.36 24.72 0.68
C ILE A 642 -17.07 23.37 0.91
N PRO A 643 -18.39 23.25 0.62
CA PRO A 643 -19.14 22.02 0.86
C PRO A 643 -18.54 20.83 0.09
N ASN A 644 -18.55 19.66 0.73
CA ASN A 644 -18.03 18.43 0.16
C ASN A 644 -19.19 17.51 -0.26
N SER A 645 -19.17 17.02 -1.50
CA SER A 645 -20.16 16.07 -2.02
C SER A 645 -20.22 14.79 -1.17
N ALA A 646 -19.10 14.40 -0.57
CA ALA A 646 -19.02 13.24 0.31
C ALA A 646 -19.81 13.43 1.62
N ASP A 647 -19.74 14.63 2.21
CA ASP A 647 -20.49 14.94 3.44
C ASP A 647 -21.98 15.07 3.16
N GLU A 648 -22.35 15.64 2.02
CA GLU A 648 -23.74 15.69 1.57
C GLU A 648 -24.31 14.29 1.35
N TYR A 649 -23.54 13.40 0.72
CA TYR A 649 -23.91 12.00 0.53
C TYR A 649 -24.11 11.28 1.87
N ILE A 650 -23.19 11.45 2.83
CA ILE A 650 -23.33 10.87 4.18
C ILE A 650 -24.59 11.38 4.87
N LYS A 651 -24.77 12.70 4.92
CA LYS A 651 -25.94 13.32 5.55
C LYS A 651 -27.25 12.82 4.92
N LYS A 652 -27.28 12.68 3.59
CA LYS A 652 -28.43 12.15 2.86
C LYS A 652 -28.73 10.70 3.26
N GLN A 653 -27.73 9.83 3.29
CA GLN A 653 -27.91 8.42 3.67
C GLN A 653 -28.32 8.26 5.13
N GLU A 654 -27.71 9.02 6.05
CA GLU A 654 -28.11 9.01 7.46
C GLU A 654 -29.55 9.52 7.64
N TYR A 655 -29.94 10.55 6.89
CA TYR A 655 -31.30 11.06 6.90
C TYR A 655 -32.30 10.02 6.38
N GLU A 656 -31.99 9.36 5.25
CA GLU A 656 -32.82 8.29 4.68
C GLU A 656 -32.97 7.12 5.65
N ALA A 657 -31.90 6.69 6.31
CA ALA A 657 -31.94 5.62 7.31
C ALA A 657 -32.84 6.01 8.51
N LYS A 658 -32.68 7.23 9.05
CA LYS A 658 -33.52 7.74 10.15
C LYS A 658 -34.98 7.86 9.73
N LYS A 659 -35.26 8.32 8.50
CA LYS A 659 -36.61 8.43 7.94
C LYS A 659 -37.29 7.06 7.85
N ARG A 660 -36.60 6.04 7.33
CA ARG A 660 -37.12 4.67 7.25
C ARG A 660 -37.46 4.09 8.62
N LEU A 661 -36.63 4.34 9.64
CA LEU A 661 -36.90 3.90 11.00
C LEU A 661 -38.18 4.56 11.56
N LEU A 662 -38.42 5.83 11.25
CA LEU A 662 -39.65 6.54 11.63
C LEU A 662 -40.87 5.96 10.90
N GLU A 663 -40.80 5.77 9.59
CA GLU A 663 -41.89 5.19 8.78
C GLU A 663 -42.23 3.76 9.26
N LYS A 664 -41.21 2.94 9.57
CA LYS A 664 -41.41 1.60 10.12
C LYS A 664 -42.09 1.65 11.50
N ARG A 665 -41.73 2.63 12.34
CA ARG A 665 -42.37 2.83 13.64
C ARG A 665 -43.83 3.28 13.50
N GLU A 666 -44.11 4.22 12.61
CA GLU A 666 -45.48 4.70 12.32
C GLU A 666 -46.34 3.57 11.77
N SER A 667 -45.85 2.82 10.78
CA SER A 667 -46.58 1.66 10.23
C SER A 667 -46.89 0.59 11.30
N SER A 668 -45.96 0.38 12.24
CA SER A 668 -46.15 -0.55 13.37
C SER A 668 -47.20 -0.03 14.35
N ILE A 669 -47.21 1.27 14.63
CA ILE A 669 -48.23 1.92 15.47
C ILE A 669 -49.61 1.83 14.80
N ASP A 670 -49.69 2.07 13.50
CA ASP A 670 -50.95 2.00 12.75
C ASP A 670 -51.47 0.56 12.62
N ALA A 671 -50.57 -0.42 12.49
CA ALA A 671 -50.93 -1.83 12.58
C ALA A 671 -51.48 -2.19 13.98
N LEU A 672 -50.88 -1.64 15.03
CA LEU A 672 -51.34 -1.84 16.42
C LEU A 672 -52.73 -1.21 16.64
N LYS A 673 -52.94 0.03 16.17
CA LYS A 673 -54.24 0.70 16.23
C LYS A 673 -55.32 -0.08 15.50
N ARG A 674 -55.02 -0.61 14.30
CA ARG A 674 -55.94 -1.47 13.54
C ARG A 674 -56.34 -2.73 14.32
N LYS A 675 -55.37 -3.40 14.97
CA LYS A 675 -55.66 -4.54 15.85
C LYS A 675 -56.53 -4.18 17.06
N ILE A 676 -56.27 -3.05 17.70
CA ILE A 676 -57.09 -2.58 18.83
C ILE A 676 -58.50 -2.25 18.36
N SER A 677 -58.66 -1.61 17.19
CA SER A 677 -59.99 -1.31 16.64
C SER A 677 -60.77 -2.55 16.23
N SER A 678 -60.12 -3.59 15.69
CA SER A 678 -60.79 -4.85 15.37
C SER A 678 -61.24 -5.58 16.64
N GLN A 679 -60.41 -5.57 17.69
CA GLN A 679 -60.74 -6.19 18.98
C GLN A 679 -61.88 -5.45 19.69
N LYS A 680 -61.93 -4.12 19.62
CA LYS A 680 -63.07 -3.33 20.13
C LYS A 680 -64.37 -3.61 19.38
N ASN A 681 -64.31 -3.83 18.07
CA ASN A 681 -65.50 -4.17 17.28
C ASN A 681 -66.01 -5.58 17.63
N GLU A 682 -65.12 -6.55 17.89
CA GLU A 682 -65.49 -7.89 18.40
C GLU A 682 -66.11 -7.83 19.80
N GLU A 683 -65.58 -7.01 20.71
CA GLU A 683 -66.17 -6.81 22.04
C GLU A 683 -67.52 -6.07 22.00
N SER A 684 -67.71 -5.11 21.08
CA SER A 684 -69.00 -4.39 20.96
C SER A 684 -70.16 -5.29 20.50
N TRP A 685 -69.87 -6.32 19.70
CA TRP A 685 -70.86 -7.31 19.27
C TRP A 685 -71.35 -8.20 20.44
N PHE A 686 -70.57 -8.29 21.52
CA PHE A 686 -70.88 -9.12 22.69
C PHE A 686 -71.83 -8.43 23.69
N TRP A 687 -71.95 -7.10 23.66
CA TRP A 687 -72.75 -6.33 24.63
C TRP A 687 -74.12 -5.87 24.12
N ASP A 688 -74.33 -5.80 22.79
CA ASP A 688 -75.62 -5.35 22.24
C ASP A 688 -76.75 -6.41 22.37
N ASP A 689 -76.42 -7.70 22.39
CA ASP A 689 -77.42 -8.79 22.45
C ASP A 689 -77.90 -9.11 23.89
N HIS A 690 -77.19 -8.65 24.93
CA HIS A 690 -77.51 -8.96 26.34
C HIS A 690 -78.27 -7.85 27.08
N SER A 691 -78.57 -6.71 26.44
CA SER A 691 -79.32 -5.62 27.10
C SER A 691 -80.79 -5.97 27.36
N LEU A 692 -81.38 -6.86 26.57
CA LEU A 692 -82.73 -7.40 26.77
C LEU A 692 -82.79 -8.49 27.85
N ASP A 693 -81.71 -9.25 28.02
CA ASP A 693 -81.61 -10.39 28.95
C ASP A 693 -81.35 -9.93 30.40
N LEU A 694 -80.72 -8.76 30.57
CA LEU A 694 -80.43 -8.21 31.89
C LEU A 694 -81.70 -7.77 32.64
N GLU A 695 -82.69 -7.22 31.94
CA GLU A 695 -83.95 -6.76 32.56
C GLU A 695 -84.81 -7.96 33.03
N GLU A 696 -84.78 -9.06 32.27
CA GLU A 696 -85.47 -10.31 32.60
C GLU A 696 -84.78 -11.04 33.76
N SER A 697 -83.44 -11.07 33.77
CA SER A 697 -82.66 -11.64 34.87
C SER A 697 -82.73 -10.81 36.16
N LEU A 698 -82.89 -9.48 36.07
CA LEU A 698 -83.11 -8.61 37.23
C LEU A 698 -84.51 -8.80 37.83
N ARG A 699 -85.54 -9.01 36.99
CA ARG A 699 -86.90 -9.35 37.44
C ARG A 699 -86.95 -10.71 38.13
N SER A 700 -86.23 -11.71 37.62
CA SER A 700 -86.06 -13.02 38.26
C SER A 700 -85.39 -12.89 39.64
N ALA A 701 -84.29 -12.15 39.75
CA ALA A 701 -83.56 -11.98 41.01
C ALA A 701 -84.34 -11.20 42.08
N ILE A 702 -85.18 -10.23 41.69
CA ILE A 702 -86.04 -9.49 42.63
C ILE A 702 -87.20 -10.37 43.14
N HIS A 703 -87.70 -11.31 42.35
CA HIS A 703 -88.76 -12.22 42.79
C HIS A 703 -88.27 -13.19 43.89
N ASP A 704 -87.00 -13.59 43.85
CA ASP A 704 -86.40 -14.48 44.86
C ASP A 704 -86.07 -13.78 46.19
N TYR A 705 -86.03 -12.44 46.22
CA TYR A 705 -85.67 -11.68 47.43
C TYR A 705 -86.85 -11.37 48.38
N LYS A 706 -88.06 -11.91 48.11
CA LYS A 706 -89.27 -11.63 48.90
C LYS A 706 -89.82 -12.80 49.72
N ILE A 707 -89.07 -13.89 49.86
CA ILE A 707 -89.42 -14.98 50.78
C ILE A 707 -88.15 -15.41 51.52
N GLU A 708 -87.85 -14.70 52.61
CA GLU A 708 -87.43 -15.24 53.93
C GLU A 708 -87.34 -14.11 54.96
#